data_AF-A0AAP0S988-F1
#
_entry.id   AF-A0AAP0S988-F1
#
_cell.length_a   1.000
_cell.length_b   1.000
_cell.length_c   1.000
_cell.angle_alpha   90.00
_cell.angle_beta   90.00
_cell.angle_gamma   90.00
#
_symmetry.space_group_name_H-M   'P 1'
#
loop_
_entity.id
_entity.type
_entity.pdbx_description
1 polymer ?
#
loop_
_entity_poly.entity_id
_entity_poly.type
_entity_poly.pdbx_seq_one_letter_code
_entity_poly.pdbx_strand_id
1 'polypeptide(L)'
;MASRFQACPLVASPLYPAAVAWSDENLIAVASGHLVTILNPALPYGPRGLITIPDSKPFPIGVIERKDLLSGCLLSTCLSRDRRPCVRSISWSHPGLAPNAGCLLAVCTVDGRVKLYRQPFCEFRAEWVEVIDISDMLYDYLAKISFGEVDSISSEFSDVSSLPSLSLSLSLSLSHNEGPGTLGGQLSYAVNSEDANAVSSPFTERSITAFTEVAVFPCLTFKEGSPIEVLNLDGSQRVWVSGILERLDGAKALVQLPETDKNGKQNEWVEINTEYDKINESTDRENHFPKVRPSMNVGNLPKEILLANCHGVGEILSSGQAVEAWTNDRWVEGLLMSFDEGGLLVKLHGDIGCVTLDAISVRLAPLWMSEQKLWQVTIVKIETEGQELPKVVEAKSTKVKENNPHQIVSVPKSKAKPLKVIPESCTLPLISANQYASRSAMLSSLVAAWSPMLSSSGNEPIAPSNSSNCCSLLAVGGKCGRISFWRIHEPLCYSVDHSRVPIAAMLVGFLKAHNKWITAISWSLLLVDASNPQVLLVTGSSDGSVKVWLGYSKELMKSSEANHAPFSLLKEVITVDSVPVSVLSVIVPERSLHKMHLAVGKGSGSFEVWICDISTRKFDKVGSYDAHDHVVTGLAWAFDGCCLYSCSQDNSVRSWILCGSSLCEVPLPSNTPGVNSSADLPNVFDSCFGVSVSSGNLVLAVARSFDVGLLNQMYQARTQKAAVEFFWIGGQELDISSSRIPEFNIEAFPGFSEKELFNWESNILWSLKQYEHPDKPLVVWDITAALLAFKQSAPKYVEGILIKWLSISYVGSHLSPSTEEMLLHTSRIFQKITSRQLHLLNIICRRVVLSVLKADKINTKQQNLGGLYDAEEEQMTSWMELLLSSERELRERLVGFSFSAILSLVFQSATDFSRLGCWHPFGLAQMERWVALDHDHVQDQLKLLASEVGNLDSRLLSICDYVGAEQCSYCSASVPFESPEVAFCQGVKYSDRVGQSHRLARCAVSMQVCPTTPLWFCVCCQRWASKLAPQTLFKMPRYPLDFKSTRFSTPEVFSKPLCPFCGILQQRSQPDFLLSPSPV
;
A
#
# COMPACT_ATOMS: atom_id res chain seq x y z
N MET A 1 24.06 16.57 -8.69
CA MET A 1 22.93 15.90 -8.00
C MET A 1 21.65 16.41 -8.62
N ALA A 2 20.68 15.54 -8.90
CA ALA A 2 19.37 15.99 -9.36
C ALA A 2 18.69 16.82 -8.27
N SER A 3 18.11 17.97 -8.62
CA SER A 3 17.37 18.77 -7.66
C SER A 3 15.93 18.28 -7.56
N ARG A 4 15.51 17.92 -6.36
CA ARG A 4 14.09 17.70 -6.06
C ARG A 4 13.34 19.03 -6.21
N PHE A 5 12.15 19.01 -6.80
CA PHE A 5 11.33 20.22 -6.87
C PHE A 5 10.36 20.33 -5.69
N GLN A 6 10.02 19.21 -5.06
CA GLN A 6 9.07 19.11 -3.97
C GLN A 6 9.46 17.96 -3.04
N ALA A 7 9.21 18.13 -1.73
CA ALA A 7 9.39 17.08 -0.75
C ALA A 7 8.32 17.16 0.34
N CYS A 8 7.98 16.03 0.93
CA CYS A 8 6.93 15.91 1.94
C CYS A 8 7.43 15.09 3.14
N PRO A 9 7.56 15.66 4.35
CA PRO A 9 8.03 14.93 5.52
C PRO A 9 7.04 13.84 5.94
N LEU A 10 7.54 12.76 6.52
CA LEU A 10 6.80 11.64 7.08
C LEU A 10 7.11 11.51 8.58
N VAL A 11 6.07 11.15 9.33
CA VAL A 11 6.14 11.03 10.80
C VAL A 11 6.86 9.75 11.24
N ALA A 12 6.82 8.70 10.41
CA ALA A 12 7.47 7.43 10.68
C ALA A 12 8.45 7.08 9.54
N SER A 13 9.40 6.18 9.82
CA SER A 13 10.37 5.71 8.81
C SER A 13 9.84 4.48 8.06
N PRO A 14 9.99 4.41 6.73
CA PRO A 14 9.87 3.16 5.98
C PRO A 14 10.85 2.09 6.47
N LEU A 15 10.46 0.82 6.36
CA LEU A 15 11.26 -0.32 6.84
C LEU A 15 11.47 -1.42 5.80
N TYR A 16 10.59 -1.51 4.80
CA TYR A 16 10.58 -2.59 3.80
C TYR A 16 10.73 -2.04 2.38
N PRO A 17 11.25 -2.83 1.43
CA PRO A 17 11.26 -2.48 0.01
C PRO A 17 9.88 -2.15 -0.55
N ALA A 18 9.84 -1.41 -1.66
CA ALA A 18 8.62 -0.96 -2.33
C ALA A 18 7.65 -0.21 -1.38
N ALA A 19 8.19 0.60 -0.48
CA ALA A 19 7.41 1.33 0.53
C ALA A 19 6.52 2.45 -0.05
N VAL A 20 6.68 2.81 -1.33
CA VAL A 20 5.90 3.86 -1.99
C VAL A 20 5.17 3.30 -3.21
N ALA A 21 3.90 3.66 -3.34
CA ALA A 21 3.07 3.29 -4.49
C ALA A 21 2.24 4.49 -4.96
N TRP A 22 2.25 4.75 -6.26
CA TRP A 22 1.45 5.78 -6.91
C TRP A 22 0.21 5.14 -7.55
N SER A 23 -0.97 5.67 -7.22
CA SER A 23 -2.25 5.19 -7.77
C SER A 23 -2.54 5.83 -9.14
N ASP A 24 -3.38 5.17 -9.92
CA ASP A 24 -3.97 5.73 -11.14
C ASP A 24 -4.87 6.96 -10.91
N GLU A 25 -5.15 7.34 -9.65
CA GLU A 25 -5.93 8.54 -9.24
C GLU A 25 -5.07 9.73 -8.77
N ASN A 26 -3.75 9.66 -8.98
CA ASN A 26 -2.78 10.65 -8.47
C ASN A 26 -2.69 10.74 -6.95
N LEU A 27 -2.91 9.64 -6.23
CA LEU A 27 -2.61 9.51 -4.81
C LEU A 27 -1.33 8.70 -4.62
N ILE A 28 -0.54 9.06 -3.61
CA ILE A 28 0.69 8.36 -3.25
C ILE A 28 0.52 7.80 -1.85
N ALA A 29 0.63 6.48 -1.73
CA ALA A 29 0.69 5.81 -0.44
C ALA A 29 2.15 5.53 -0.07
N VAL A 30 2.49 5.78 1.18
CA VAL A 30 3.83 5.52 1.74
C VAL A 30 3.68 4.70 3.02
N ALA A 31 4.24 3.51 3.01
CA ALA A 31 4.33 2.63 4.17
C ALA A 31 5.49 3.07 5.08
N SER A 32 5.18 3.46 6.31
CA SER A 32 6.14 3.98 7.26
C SER A 32 5.84 3.43 8.66
N GLY A 33 6.56 2.37 9.07
CA GLY A 33 6.31 1.67 10.33
C GLY A 33 4.86 1.19 10.44
N HIS A 34 4.14 1.63 11.48
CA HIS A 34 2.74 1.28 11.77
C HIS A 34 1.71 2.19 11.08
N LEU A 35 2.14 3.05 10.16
CA LEU A 35 1.31 4.03 9.46
C LEU A 35 1.45 3.89 7.94
N VAL A 36 0.35 4.12 7.21
CA VAL A 36 0.40 4.45 5.78
C VAL A 36 -0.04 5.90 5.60
N THR A 37 0.84 6.74 5.07
CA THR A 37 0.54 8.14 4.75
C THR A 37 0.09 8.24 3.30
N ILE A 38 -1.04 8.91 3.04
CA ILE A 38 -1.61 9.08 1.70
C ILE A 38 -1.54 10.56 1.33
N LEU A 39 -0.78 10.85 0.28
CA LEU A 39 -0.47 12.19 -0.20
C LEU A 39 -1.15 12.45 -1.55
N ASN A 40 -1.59 13.68 -1.75
CA ASN A 40 -1.94 14.20 -3.07
C ASN A 40 -0.80 15.11 -3.52
N PRO A 41 -0.04 14.77 -4.58
CA PRO A 41 1.12 15.55 -5.01
C PRO A 41 0.72 16.93 -5.55
N ALA A 42 -0.55 17.16 -5.91
CA ALA A 42 -1.09 18.48 -6.23
C ALA A 42 -1.27 19.39 -5.00
N LEU A 43 -1.30 18.82 -3.80
CA LEU A 43 -1.50 19.51 -2.52
C LEU A 43 -0.50 18.96 -1.48
N PRO A 44 0.83 19.16 -1.66
CA PRO A 44 1.86 18.59 -0.77
C PRO A 44 1.70 18.94 0.71
N TYR A 45 1.24 20.18 0.96
CA TYR A 45 1.00 20.73 2.29
C TYR A 45 -0.48 20.67 2.69
N GLY A 46 -1.32 20.00 1.88
CA GLY A 46 -2.73 19.80 2.12
C GLY A 46 -3.03 18.65 3.11
N PRO A 47 -4.31 18.39 3.40
CA PRO A 47 -4.73 17.30 4.28
C PRO A 47 -4.24 15.96 3.73
N ARG A 48 -3.64 15.16 4.63
CA ARG A 48 -3.09 13.84 4.30
C ARG A 48 -4.06 12.77 4.77
N GLY A 49 -4.30 11.78 3.91
CA GLY A 49 -4.99 10.57 4.35
C GLY A 49 -4.05 9.75 5.23
N LEU A 50 -4.60 9.04 6.21
CA LEU A 50 -3.84 8.16 7.10
C LEU A 50 -4.51 6.79 7.22
N ILE A 51 -3.70 5.74 7.29
CA ILE A 51 -4.11 4.44 7.81
C ILE A 51 -3.23 4.13 9.00
N THR A 52 -3.85 3.90 10.16
CA THR A 52 -3.15 3.41 11.36
C THR A 52 -3.36 1.91 11.45
N ILE A 53 -2.29 1.14 11.60
CA ILE A 53 -2.41 -0.31 11.75
C ILE A 53 -2.71 -0.65 13.21
N PRO A 54 -3.89 -1.24 13.52
CA PRO A 54 -4.21 -1.65 14.88
C PRO A 54 -3.51 -2.97 15.23
N ASP A 55 -3.23 -3.16 16.51
CA ASP A 55 -2.80 -4.46 17.04
C ASP A 55 -3.85 -5.52 16.72
N SER A 56 -3.40 -6.69 16.27
CA SER A 56 -4.28 -7.76 15.82
C SER A 56 -4.09 -9.02 16.66
N LYS A 57 -5.19 -9.72 16.96
CA LYS A 57 -5.11 -10.99 17.68
C LYS A 57 -4.54 -12.07 16.73
N PRO A 58 -3.68 -12.98 17.23
CA PRO A 58 -3.21 -14.11 16.43
C PRO A 58 -4.39 -15.01 16.04
N PHE A 59 -4.28 -15.66 14.87
CA PHE A 59 -5.29 -16.61 14.41
C PHE A 59 -5.35 -17.84 15.32
N PRO A 60 -6.55 -18.33 15.69
CA PRO A 60 -6.70 -19.55 16.47
C PRO A 60 -6.42 -20.79 15.60
N ILE A 61 -5.14 -21.09 15.35
CA ILE A 61 -4.71 -22.20 14.47
C ILE A 61 -4.46 -23.52 15.22
N GLY A 62 -4.44 -23.50 16.55
CA GLY A 62 -4.19 -24.64 17.42
C GLY A 62 -3.18 -24.32 18.51
N VAL A 63 -3.00 -25.24 19.46
CA VAL A 63 -2.00 -25.15 20.52
C VAL A 63 -0.99 -26.30 20.37
N ILE A 64 0.25 -26.05 20.74
CA ILE A 64 1.33 -27.05 20.73
C ILE A 64 1.75 -27.37 22.16
N GLU A 65 2.26 -28.58 22.40
CA GLU A 65 2.81 -28.92 23.70
C GLU A 65 4.06 -28.08 23.99
N ARG A 66 4.28 -27.76 25.27
CA ARG A 66 5.42 -26.93 25.70
C ARG A 66 6.77 -27.51 25.27
N LYS A 67 6.88 -28.84 25.22
CA LYS A 67 8.08 -29.57 24.76
C LYS A 67 8.40 -29.34 23.28
N ASP A 68 7.37 -29.05 22.47
CA ASP A 68 7.48 -28.90 21.02
C ASP A 68 7.72 -27.44 20.58
N LEU A 69 7.67 -26.47 21.51
CA LEU A 69 7.97 -25.05 21.24
C LEU A 69 9.34 -24.80 20.61
N LEU A 70 10.31 -25.68 20.89
CA LEU A 70 11.69 -25.58 20.43
C LEU A 70 11.94 -26.33 19.12
N SER A 71 10.90 -26.92 18.54
CA SER A 71 11.02 -27.65 17.28
C SER A 71 11.60 -26.75 16.19
N GLY A 72 12.53 -27.27 15.40
CA GLY A 72 13.22 -26.50 14.34
C GLY A 72 12.30 -25.99 13.23
N CYS A 73 11.08 -26.52 13.13
CA CYS A 73 10.08 -26.07 12.16
C CYS A 73 9.30 -24.82 12.61
N LEU A 74 9.27 -24.52 13.91
CA LEU A 74 8.63 -23.33 14.42
C LEU A 74 9.58 -22.15 14.21
N LEU A 75 9.08 -21.13 13.51
CA LEU A 75 9.75 -19.83 13.51
C LEU A 75 9.76 -19.32 14.96
N SER A 76 10.87 -18.72 15.39
CA SER A 76 10.92 -17.98 16.66
C SER A 76 9.67 -17.11 16.76
N THR A 77 8.85 -17.36 17.79
CA THR A 77 7.75 -16.47 18.16
C THR A 77 8.35 -15.09 18.38
N CYS A 78 8.01 -14.17 17.49
CA CYS A 78 8.49 -12.80 17.36
C CYS A 78 9.33 -12.28 18.54
N LEU A 79 10.65 -12.18 18.34
CA LEU A 79 11.46 -11.14 18.99
C LEU A 79 11.27 -9.81 18.24
N SER A 80 10.04 -9.39 17.96
CA SER A 80 9.84 -8.03 17.45
C SER A 80 10.01 -7.08 18.63
N ARG A 81 11.13 -6.34 18.64
CA ARG A 81 11.29 -5.16 19.51
C ARG A 81 10.19 -4.12 19.24
N ASP A 82 9.51 -4.20 18.10
CA ASP A 82 8.35 -3.39 17.77
C ASP A 82 7.11 -3.85 18.56
N ARG A 83 6.64 -2.98 19.46
CA ARG A 83 5.40 -3.17 20.22
C ARG A 83 4.12 -3.06 19.37
N ARG A 84 4.23 -2.74 18.07
CA ARG A 84 3.10 -2.47 17.16
C ARG A 84 3.34 -3.10 15.78
N PRO A 85 2.29 -3.56 15.09
CA PRO A 85 2.40 -4.13 13.76
C PRO A 85 2.83 -3.08 12.73
N CYS A 86 3.87 -3.40 11.97
CA CYS A 86 4.37 -2.56 10.88
C CYS A 86 3.76 -2.99 9.53
N VAL A 87 3.72 -2.05 8.59
CA VAL A 87 3.31 -2.27 7.20
C VAL A 87 4.50 -2.84 6.42
N ARG A 88 4.28 -3.98 5.75
CA ARG A 88 5.29 -4.65 4.92
C ARG A 88 5.12 -4.36 3.43
N SER A 89 3.89 -4.31 2.92
CA SER A 89 3.62 -4.16 1.50
C SER A 89 2.29 -3.41 1.29
N ILE A 90 2.25 -2.57 0.26
CA ILE A 90 1.08 -1.80 -0.15
C ILE A 90 0.86 -1.95 -1.66
N SER A 91 -0.41 -1.93 -2.10
CA SER A 91 -0.74 -1.98 -3.52
C SER A 91 -2.10 -1.32 -3.81
N TRP A 92 -2.14 -0.50 -4.85
CA TRP A 92 -3.34 0.18 -5.33
C TRP A 92 -4.15 -0.69 -6.29
N SER A 93 -5.46 -0.71 -6.11
CA SER A 93 -6.38 -1.26 -7.10
C SER A 93 -6.59 -0.28 -8.26
N HIS A 94 -7.15 -0.77 -9.36
CA HIS A 94 -7.63 0.11 -10.42
C HIS A 94 -8.79 1.01 -9.92
N PRO A 95 -8.94 2.25 -10.44
CA PRO A 95 -10.05 3.15 -10.09
C PRO A 95 -11.41 2.51 -10.44
N GLY A 96 -12.41 2.82 -9.62
CA GLY A 96 -13.77 2.29 -9.74
C GLY A 96 -14.11 1.17 -8.76
N LEU A 97 -13.13 0.47 -8.18
CA LEU A 97 -13.44 -0.67 -7.30
C LEU A 97 -14.02 -0.25 -5.94
N ALA A 98 -13.74 0.98 -5.49
CA ALA A 98 -14.34 1.49 -4.27
C ALA A 98 -15.75 2.05 -4.52
N PRO A 99 -16.66 2.05 -3.51
CA PRO A 99 -18.03 2.58 -3.64
C PRO A 99 -18.13 4.06 -4.05
N ASN A 100 -17.06 4.82 -3.89
CA ASN A 100 -16.93 6.21 -4.35
C ASN A 100 -16.33 6.34 -5.77
N ALA A 101 -16.22 5.23 -6.50
CA ALA A 101 -15.47 5.08 -7.76
C ALA A 101 -13.97 5.32 -7.64
N GLY A 102 -13.46 5.36 -6.40
CA GLY A 102 -12.05 5.52 -6.06
C GLY A 102 -11.22 4.24 -6.26
N CYS A 103 -9.91 4.34 -6.01
CA CYS A 103 -9.03 3.20 -5.78
C CYS A 103 -9.24 2.59 -4.36
N LEU A 104 -9.03 1.28 -4.25
CA LEU A 104 -8.81 0.58 -2.98
C LEU A 104 -7.30 0.43 -2.74
N LEU A 105 -6.90 0.47 -1.48
CA LEU A 105 -5.53 0.21 -1.06
C LEU A 105 -5.47 -1.10 -0.29
N ALA A 106 -4.71 -2.08 -0.80
CA ALA A 106 -4.36 -3.27 -0.05
C ALA A 106 -3.14 -2.98 0.84
N VAL A 107 -3.23 -3.33 2.11
CA VAL A 107 -2.15 -3.16 3.10
C VAL A 107 -1.85 -4.51 3.74
N CYS A 108 -0.61 -4.97 3.56
CA CYS A 108 -0.08 -6.19 4.16
C CYS A 108 0.82 -5.82 5.35
N THR A 109 0.58 -6.40 6.52
CA THR A 109 1.35 -6.16 7.75
C THR A 109 2.44 -7.22 7.96
N VAL A 110 3.40 -6.94 8.83
CA VAL A 110 4.47 -7.88 9.21
C VAL A 110 3.92 -9.15 9.87
N ASP A 111 2.80 -9.02 10.59
CA ASP A 111 2.06 -10.12 11.23
C ASP A 111 1.33 -11.02 10.22
N GLY A 112 1.36 -10.67 8.93
CA GLY A 112 0.78 -11.45 7.85
C GLY A 112 -0.70 -11.20 7.59
N ARG A 113 -1.24 -10.05 8.05
CA ARG A 113 -2.60 -9.63 7.76
C ARG A 113 -2.67 -8.76 6.50
N VAL A 114 -3.68 -8.99 5.67
CA VAL A 114 -3.99 -8.20 4.49
C VAL A 114 -5.38 -7.61 4.61
N LYS A 115 -5.46 -6.29 4.61
CA LYS A 115 -6.70 -5.53 4.72
C LYS A 115 -6.86 -4.57 3.55
N LEU A 116 -8.11 -4.33 3.14
CA LEU A 116 -8.47 -3.39 2.08
C LEU A 116 -9.05 -2.11 2.67
N TYR A 117 -8.55 -0.97 2.21
CA TYR A 117 -8.97 0.35 2.64
C TYR A 117 -9.48 1.19 1.46
N ARG A 118 -10.39 2.12 1.75
CA ARG A 118 -10.85 3.13 0.80
C ARG A 118 -10.74 4.55 1.36
N GLN A 119 -10.76 5.53 0.46
CA GLN A 119 -10.88 6.92 0.85
C GLN A 119 -12.18 7.18 1.64
N PRO A 120 -12.13 8.01 2.70
CA PRO A 120 -13.34 8.52 3.34
C PRO A 120 -14.08 9.45 2.37
N PHE A 121 -15.32 9.11 2.06
CA PHE A 121 -16.20 9.92 1.20
C PHE A 121 -17.52 10.16 1.91
N CYS A 122 -18.01 9.11 2.58
CA CYS A 122 -18.90 9.05 3.71
C CYS A 122 -18.61 9.93 4.92
N GLU A 123 -17.42 9.65 5.43
CA GLU A 123 -17.01 9.83 6.79
C GLU A 123 -16.23 11.13 6.86
N PHE A 124 -16.65 12.04 7.74
CA PHE A 124 -16.00 13.33 7.95
C PHE A 124 -14.69 13.16 8.76
N ARG A 125 -13.73 12.41 8.21
CA ARG A 125 -12.43 12.08 8.82
C ARG A 125 -11.33 11.94 7.76
N ALA A 126 -10.08 12.11 8.16
CA ALA A 126 -8.90 11.88 7.31
C ALA A 126 -8.46 10.41 7.26
N GLU A 127 -8.86 9.62 8.26
CA GLU A 127 -8.51 8.20 8.34
C GLU A 127 -9.27 7.39 7.29
N TRP A 128 -8.52 6.60 6.53
CA TRP A 128 -9.05 5.69 5.53
C TRP A 128 -9.84 4.56 6.17
N VAL A 129 -10.89 4.12 5.47
CA VAL A 129 -11.87 3.20 6.04
C VAL A 129 -11.53 1.78 5.61
N GLU A 130 -11.30 0.90 6.59
CA GLU A 130 -11.21 -0.55 6.37
C GLU A 130 -12.54 -1.06 5.81
N VAL A 131 -12.48 -1.81 4.71
CA VAL A 131 -13.67 -2.36 4.04
C VAL A 131 -13.74 -3.88 4.16
N ILE A 132 -12.61 -4.56 4.02
CA ILE A 132 -12.51 -6.04 4.05
C ILE A 132 -11.19 -6.45 4.72
N ASP A 133 -11.23 -7.45 5.61
CA ASP A 133 -10.05 -8.22 6.06
C ASP A 133 -9.95 -9.51 5.25
N ILE A 134 -8.99 -9.56 4.31
CA ILE A 134 -8.77 -10.70 3.42
C ILE A 134 -8.17 -11.88 4.20
N SER A 135 -7.39 -11.61 5.24
CA SER A 135 -6.76 -12.65 6.04
C SER A 135 -7.75 -13.38 6.94
N ASP A 136 -8.74 -12.68 7.49
CA ASP A 136 -9.86 -13.33 8.21
C ASP A 136 -10.67 -14.22 7.25
N MET A 137 -10.97 -13.74 6.03
CA MET A 137 -11.65 -14.55 5.02
C MET A 137 -10.82 -15.78 4.61
N LEU A 138 -9.49 -15.64 4.51
CA LEU A 138 -8.57 -16.74 4.22
C LEU A 138 -8.57 -17.76 5.35
N TYR A 139 -8.51 -17.30 6.61
CA TYR A 139 -8.60 -18.15 7.79
C TYR A 139 -9.90 -18.93 7.80
N ASP A 140 -11.04 -18.27 7.60
CA ASP A 140 -12.35 -18.92 7.57
C ASP A 140 -12.42 -20.01 6.49
N TYR A 141 -11.82 -19.76 5.32
CA TYR A 141 -11.73 -20.77 4.26
C TYR A 141 -10.84 -21.94 4.65
N LEU A 142 -9.61 -21.68 5.11
CA LEU A 142 -8.65 -22.72 5.47
C LEU A 142 -9.15 -23.56 6.65
N ALA A 143 -9.78 -22.94 7.64
CA ALA A 143 -10.40 -23.64 8.77
C ALA A 143 -11.54 -24.57 8.31
N LYS A 144 -12.37 -24.14 7.33
CA LYS A 144 -13.44 -24.99 6.76
C LYS A 144 -12.92 -26.24 6.05
N ILE A 145 -11.74 -26.17 5.45
CA ILE A 145 -11.10 -27.30 4.77
C ILE A 145 -10.06 -28.01 5.64
N SER A 146 -10.08 -27.79 6.96
CA SER A 146 -9.10 -28.37 7.90
C SER A 146 -7.65 -28.13 7.49
N PHE A 147 -7.35 -26.97 6.92
CA PHE A 147 -6.04 -26.58 6.37
C PHE A 147 -5.50 -27.52 5.28
N GLY A 148 -6.36 -28.35 4.67
CA GLY A 148 -5.97 -29.38 3.71
C GLY A 148 -5.28 -30.59 4.34
N GLU A 149 -5.39 -30.76 5.66
CA GLU A 149 -4.94 -31.94 6.37
C GLU A 149 -5.95 -33.08 6.13
N VAL A 150 -5.45 -34.27 5.77
CA VAL A 150 -6.30 -35.46 5.67
C VAL A 150 -6.59 -35.92 7.09
N ASP A 151 -7.86 -36.05 7.47
CA ASP A 151 -8.26 -36.70 8.71
C ASP A 151 -7.74 -38.14 8.68
N SER A 152 -6.57 -38.38 9.26
CA SER A 152 -6.15 -39.72 9.65
C SER A 152 -7.04 -40.15 10.81
N ILE A 153 -8.27 -40.54 10.51
CA ILE A 153 -9.07 -41.34 11.42
C ILE A 153 -8.28 -42.63 11.59
N SER A 154 -7.79 -42.85 12.81
CA SER A 154 -7.32 -44.15 13.27
C SER A 154 -8.47 -45.14 13.16
N SER A 155 -8.57 -45.84 12.02
CA SER A 155 -9.45 -46.97 11.86
C SER A 155 -8.84 -48.16 12.61
N GLU A 156 -9.23 -48.31 13.88
CA GLU A 156 -9.16 -49.60 14.55
C GLU A 156 -10.08 -50.61 13.83
N PHE A 157 -9.54 -51.84 13.67
CA PHE A 157 -10.17 -53.11 13.27
C PHE A 157 -10.59 -53.35 11.80
N SER A 158 -9.80 -54.20 11.10
CA SER A 158 -10.19 -55.59 10.76
C SER A 158 -9.08 -56.38 10.01
N ASP A 159 -8.49 -57.37 10.70
CA ASP A 159 -8.08 -58.74 10.31
C ASP A 159 -8.25 -59.19 8.82
N VAL A 160 -7.44 -60.04 8.15
CA VAL A 160 -6.46 -61.09 8.52
C VAL A 160 -5.70 -61.61 7.27
N SER A 161 -4.55 -62.29 7.50
CA SER A 161 -3.78 -63.27 6.66
C SER A 161 -2.72 -62.71 5.70
N SER A 162 -1.46 -63.22 5.62
CA SER A 162 -0.80 -64.41 6.18
C SER A 162 0.74 -64.28 6.12
N LEU A 163 1.38 -64.79 7.18
CA LEU A 163 2.80 -65.15 7.48
C LEU A 163 3.60 -65.85 6.34
N PRO A 164 4.93 -66.18 6.45
CA PRO A 164 5.76 -66.29 7.68
C PRO A 164 7.23 -65.81 7.61
N SER A 165 7.82 -65.51 8.78
CA SER A 165 9.09 -66.15 9.21
C SER A 165 9.31 -66.03 10.72
N LEU A 166 9.62 -67.18 11.32
CA LEU A 166 9.83 -67.46 12.74
C LEU A 166 11.33 -67.51 13.07
N SER A 167 11.71 -67.05 14.28
CA SER A 167 12.53 -67.76 15.31
C SER A 167 13.17 -66.73 16.26
N LEU A 168 12.70 -66.60 17.52
CA LEU A 168 13.07 -67.33 18.77
C LEU A 168 14.44 -66.89 19.34
N SER A 169 14.49 -66.24 20.52
CA SER A 169 14.62 -66.88 21.85
C SER A 169 14.55 -65.79 22.97
N LEU A 170 13.71 -65.92 24.02
CA LEU A 170 13.99 -66.44 25.40
C LEU A 170 15.15 -65.70 26.12
N SER A 171 15.07 -65.18 27.36
CA SER A 171 14.33 -65.60 28.57
C SER A 171 14.50 -64.61 29.77
N LEU A 172 13.51 -64.60 30.69
CA LEU A 172 13.52 -64.60 32.19
C LEU A 172 14.73 -64.01 32.97
N SER A 173 14.68 -63.45 34.19
CA SER A 173 13.68 -63.13 35.23
C SER A 173 14.41 -62.62 36.49
N LEU A 174 13.73 -61.80 37.31
CA LEU A 174 13.77 -61.71 38.80
C LEU A 174 15.06 -61.35 39.56
N SER A 175 14.97 -60.32 40.42
CA SER A 175 15.14 -60.50 41.88
C SER A 175 14.60 -59.33 42.70
N HIS A 176 14.00 -59.71 43.83
CA HIS A 176 13.40 -58.93 44.91
C HIS A 176 14.42 -58.10 45.71
N ASN A 177 13.97 -57.02 46.36
CA ASN A 177 13.94 -56.98 47.82
C ASN A 177 12.99 -55.90 48.38
N GLU A 178 12.23 -56.32 49.38
CA GLU A 178 11.26 -55.55 50.15
C GLU A 178 11.91 -54.76 51.29
N GLY A 179 11.22 -53.72 51.76
CA GLY A 179 11.11 -53.49 53.19
C GLY A 179 10.59 -52.10 53.60
N PRO A 180 9.70 -51.98 54.62
CA PRO A 180 8.73 -50.88 54.74
C PRO A 180 8.83 -50.07 56.06
N GLY A 181 8.05 -48.98 56.20
CA GLY A 181 7.81 -48.31 57.49
C GLY A 181 7.24 -46.88 57.36
N THR A 182 5.92 -46.68 57.24
CA THR A 182 4.91 -46.28 58.26
C THR A 182 5.18 -45.07 59.21
N LEU A 183 4.22 -44.13 59.13
CA LEU A 183 3.50 -43.34 60.17
C LEU A 183 4.09 -42.10 60.90
N GLY A 184 3.19 -41.12 61.07
CA GLY A 184 3.15 -40.08 62.13
C GLY A 184 3.59 -38.70 61.63
N GLY A 185 2.74 -37.65 61.56
CA GLY A 185 2.00 -37.02 62.66
C GLY A 185 3.00 -36.19 63.48
N GLN A 186 2.83 -34.91 63.83
CA GLN A 186 1.70 -34.01 63.98
C GLN A 186 2.31 -32.71 64.60
N LEU A 187 1.65 -31.55 64.44
CA LEU A 187 1.63 -30.42 65.42
C LEU A 187 2.96 -29.61 65.62
N SER A 188 3.02 -28.29 65.89
CA SER A 188 2.07 -27.17 65.97
C SER A 188 2.73 -26.00 66.72
N TYR A 189 2.17 -24.80 66.56
CA TYR A 189 2.22 -23.61 67.44
C TYR A 189 3.56 -22.84 67.58
N ALA A 190 3.62 -21.53 67.88
CA ALA A 190 2.76 -20.36 67.69
C ALA A 190 3.38 -19.16 68.46
N VAL A 191 2.89 -17.95 68.12
CA VAL A 191 2.61 -16.80 69.01
C VAL A 191 3.77 -15.84 69.39
N ASN A 192 3.68 -14.66 68.73
CA ASN A 192 3.53 -13.27 69.19
C ASN A 192 4.44 -12.59 70.24
N SER A 193 4.71 -11.31 69.93
CA SER A 193 4.63 -10.05 70.74
C SER A 193 5.83 -9.15 70.35
N GLU A 194 5.81 -7.82 70.30
CA GLU A 194 4.86 -6.74 70.63
C GLU A 194 5.37 -5.42 69.99
N ASP A 195 4.50 -4.41 69.98
CA ASP A 195 4.53 -3.12 69.26
C ASP A 195 5.61 -2.09 69.66
N ALA A 196 5.95 -1.18 68.72
CA ALA A 196 6.07 0.26 68.98
C ALA A 196 5.96 1.10 67.69
N ASN A 197 4.99 2.03 67.66
CA ASN A 197 4.63 2.92 66.56
C ASN A 197 5.60 4.11 66.39
N ALA A 198 5.89 4.47 65.12
CA ALA A 198 6.10 5.85 64.69
C ALA A 198 5.55 6.02 63.26
N VAL A 199 4.63 6.98 63.10
CA VAL A 199 3.86 7.24 61.87
C VAL A 199 4.65 8.17 60.94
N SER A 200 4.95 7.71 59.73
CA SER A 200 5.10 8.53 58.53
C SER A 200 4.56 7.76 57.32
N SER A 201 3.76 8.44 56.52
CA SER A 201 3.03 7.99 55.32
C SER A 201 3.86 7.12 54.34
N PRO A 202 3.24 6.12 53.66
CA PRO A 202 3.97 5.16 52.86
C PRO A 202 4.35 5.75 51.50
N PHE A 203 5.64 5.96 51.27
CA PHE A 203 6.19 5.62 49.96
C PHE A 203 6.19 4.09 49.93
N THR A 204 5.35 3.48 49.09
CA THR A 204 5.57 2.08 48.70
C THR A 204 6.85 2.05 47.87
N GLU A 205 8.00 1.89 48.54
CA GLU A 205 9.22 1.38 47.91
C GLU A 205 8.82 0.05 47.24
N ARG A 206 8.83 0.02 45.91
CA ARG A 206 8.75 -1.23 45.17
C ARG A 206 10.05 -1.99 45.43
N SER A 207 10.01 -3.02 46.25
CA SER A 207 11.12 -3.95 46.40
C SER A 207 11.34 -4.67 45.06
N ILE A 208 12.45 -4.34 44.41
CA ILE A 208 12.94 -5.07 43.25
C ILE A 208 13.70 -6.29 43.78
N THR A 209 13.18 -7.50 43.53
CA THR A 209 13.89 -8.74 43.87
C THR A 209 14.44 -9.36 42.59
N ALA A 210 15.77 -9.44 42.49
CA ALA A 210 16.47 -10.14 41.42
C ALA A 210 16.86 -11.55 41.89
N PHE A 211 16.53 -12.58 41.13
CA PHE A 211 16.94 -13.95 41.38
C PHE A 211 17.76 -14.52 40.22
N THR A 212 18.57 -15.53 40.54
CA THR A 212 19.49 -16.15 39.59
C THR A 212 19.11 -17.60 39.29
N GLU A 213 19.12 -17.98 38.01
CA GLU A 213 19.00 -19.37 37.55
C GLU A 213 20.33 -19.83 36.96
N VAL A 214 20.84 -20.97 37.42
CA VAL A 214 22.13 -21.52 37.01
C VAL A 214 21.95 -22.66 36.00
N ALA A 215 22.64 -22.60 34.87
CA ALA A 215 22.76 -23.66 33.87
C ALA A 215 24.23 -24.06 33.70
N VAL A 216 24.52 -25.37 33.59
CA VAL A 216 25.90 -25.90 33.43
C VAL A 216 25.98 -26.73 32.14
N PHE A 217 27.04 -26.57 31.33
CA PHE A 217 27.22 -27.33 30.07
C PHE A 217 28.66 -27.79 29.79
N PRO A 218 28.87 -28.97 29.15
CA PRO A 218 30.21 -29.51 28.89
C PRO A 218 30.91 -28.97 27.65
N CYS A 219 32.24 -28.88 27.71
CA CYS A 219 33.12 -28.44 26.61
C CYS A 219 33.15 -29.38 25.37
N LEU A 220 32.65 -30.62 25.50
CA LEU A 220 32.64 -31.62 24.41
C LEU A 220 31.73 -31.28 23.20
N THR A 221 31.02 -30.14 23.23
CA THR A 221 30.13 -29.67 22.14
C THR A 221 30.82 -28.86 21.04
N PHE A 222 32.07 -28.43 21.21
CA PHE A 222 32.80 -27.73 20.14
C PHE A 222 33.17 -28.70 19.00
N LYS A 223 32.39 -28.68 17.93
CA LYS A 223 32.74 -29.31 16.64
C LYS A 223 33.16 -28.25 15.64
N GLU A 224 33.97 -28.61 14.65
CA GLU A 224 34.23 -27.74 13.50
C GLU A 224 32.88 -27.27 12.90
N GLY A 225 32.74 -25.98 12.65
CA GLY A 225 31.50 -25.30 12.29
C GLY A 225 30.67 -24.74 13.46
N SER A 226 31.07 -24.97 14.72
CA SER A 226 30.33 -24.45 15.88
C SER A 226 30.53 -22.94 16.05
N PRO A 227 29.46 -22.18 16.37
CA PRO A 227 29.59 -20.77 16.69
C PRO A 227 30.22 -20.60 18.08
N ILE A 228 31.25 -19.77 18.17
CA ILE A 228 32.01 -19.51 19.40
C ILE A 228 32.16 -18.00 19.61
N GLU A 229 32.39 -17.59 20.85
CA GLU A 229 32.76 -16.21 21.19
C GLU A 229 34.24 -16.19 21.58
N VAL A 230 34.97 -15.22 21.03
CA VAL A 230 36.39 -14.97 21.31
C VAL A 230 36.51 -13.62 22.00
N LEU A 231 37.27 -13.57 23.10
CA LEU A 231 37.54 -12.32 23.81
C LEU A 231 38.56 -11.50 23.03
N ASN A 232 38.17 -10.32 22.56
CA ASN A 232 39.01 -9.35 21.88
C ASN A 232 39.11 -8.06 22.71
N LEU A 233 40.18 -7.29 22.50
CA LEU A 233 40.41 -6.00 23.13
C LEU A 233 40.12 -4.88 22.11
N ASP A 234 39.05 -4.11 22.36
CA ASP A 234 38.74 -2.91 21.58
C ASP A 234 39.12 -1.67 22.42
N GLY A 235 40.34 -1.15 22.17
CA GLY A 235 40.94 -0.13 23.03
C GLY A 235 41.25 -0.66 24.44
N SER A 236 40.63 -0.08 25.47
CA SER A 236 40.70 -0.56 26.87
C SER A 236 39.52 -1.44 27.28
N GLN A 237 38.56 -1.68 26.39
CA GLN A 237 37.37 -2.47 26.68
C GLN A 237 37.58 -3.94 26.28
N ARG A 238 37.13 -4.85 27.14
CA ARG A 238 37.11 -6.29 26.91
C ARG A 238 35.79 -6.66 26.26
N VAL A 239 35.83 -7.12 25.01
CA VAL A 239 34.64 -7.33 24.16
C VAL A 239 34.63 -8.75 23.62
N TRP A 240 33.48 -9.41 23.67
CA TRP A 240 33.31 -10.74 23.09
C TRP A 240 32.81 -10.64 21.65
N VAL A 241 33.56 -11.25 20.72
CA VAL A 241 33.26 -11.25 19.28
C VAL A 241 32.85 -12.65 18.84
N SER A 242 31.76 -12.75 18.06
CA SER A 242 31.31 -14.04 17.52
C SER A 242 32.22 -14.51 16.39
N GLY A 243 32.53 -15.79 16.35
CA GLY A 243 33.30 -16.46 15.30
C GLY A 243 32.81 -17.88 15.05
N ILE A 244 33.31 -18.50 13.99
CA ILE A 244 33.04 -19.89 13.64
C ILE A 244 34.32 -20.69 13.87
N LEU A 245 34.21 -21.80 14.61
CA LEU A 245 35.33 -22.70 14.82
C LEU A 245 35.64 -23.46 13.52
N GLU A 246 36.73 -23.13 12.84
CA GLU A 246 37.13 -23.82 11.59
C GLU A 246 37.83 -25.14 11.86
N ARG A 247 38.75 -25.16 12.84
CA ARG A 247 39.59 -26.32 13.11
C ARG A 247 39.95 -26.45 14.58
N LEU A 248 39.95 -27.67 15.09
CA LEU A 248 40.45 -28.01 16.43
C LEU A 248 41.76 -28.78 16.33
N ASP A 249 42.81 -28.28 16.97
CA ASP A 249 44.09 -28.97 17.09
C ASP A 249 44.56 -28.97 18.55
N GLY A 250 44.26 -30.07 19.26
CA GLY A 250 44.56 -30.21 20.68
C GLY A 250 43.87 -29.15 21.56
N ALA A 251 44.66 -28.31 22.22
CA ALA A 251 44.18 -27.21 23.06
C ALA A 251 43.98 -25.88 22.31
N LYS A 252 44.13 -25.87 20.98
CA LYS A 252 44.00 -24.65 20.15
C LYS A 252 42.85 -24.77 19.15
N ALA A 253 42.10 -23.70 19.00
CA ALA A 253 40.99 -23.52 18.07
C ALA A 253 41.40 -22.51 16.99
N LEU A 254 41.25 -22.84 15.72
CA LEU A 254 41.28 -21.87 14.63
C LEU A 254 39.87 -21.29 14.47
N VAL A 255 39.74 -19.98 14.62
CA VAL A 255 38.46 -19.27 14.58
C VAL A 255 38.41 -18.34 13.38
N GLN A 256 37.35 -18.47 12.58
CA GLN A 256 37.02 -17.55 11.50
C GLN A 256 36.09 -16.46 12.05
N LEU A 257 36.52 -15.20 11.99
CA LEU A 257 35.73 -14.06 12.44
C LEU A 257 34.94 -13.46 11.26
N PRO A 258 33.64 -13.12 11.42
CA PRO A 258 32.78 -12.60 10.35
C PRO A 258 33.04 -11.13 10.03
N GLU A 259 33.68 -10.37 10.92
CA GLU A 259 34.01 -8.96 10.73
C GLU A 259 35.43 -8.81 10.21
N THR A 260 35.58 -8.33 8.97
CA THR A 260 36.87 -7.87 8.46
C THR A 260 37.21 -6.54 9.11
N ASP A 261 38.04 -6.55 10.14
CA ASP A 261 38.74 -5.33 10.55
C ASP A 261 39.53 -4.78 9.35
N LYS A 262 39.70 -3.46 9.29
CA LYS A 262 40.48 -2.72 8.27
C LYS A 262 41.91 -3.25 8.04
N ASN A 263 42.37 -4.20 8.86
CA ASN A 263 43.69 -4.84 8.84
C ASN A 263 43.71 -6.28 8.26
N GLY A 264 42.60 -6.81 7.75
CA GLY A 264 42.61 -8.02 6.90
C GLY A 264 43.00 -9.35 7.56
N LYS A 265 42.84 -9.50 8.88
CA LYS A 265 42.98 -10.82 9.53
C LYS A 265 41.68 -11.61 9.40
N GLN A 266 41.70 -12.71 8.65
CA GLN A 266 40.51 -13.57 8.48
C GLN A 266 40.43 -14.71 9.52
N ASN A 267 41.56 -15.31 9.91
CA ASN A 267 41.58 -16.49 10.78
C ASN A 267 42.57 -16.29 11.93
N GLU A 268 42.15 -16.57 13.17
CA GLU A 268 42.99 -16.45 14.37
C GLU A 268 43.02 -17.76 15.17
N TRP A 269 44.22 -18.19 15.58
CA TRP A 269 44.38 -19.32 16.50
C TRP A 269 44.20 -18.83 17.95
N VAL A 270 43.25 -19.42 18.66
CA VAL A 270 42.93 -19.07 20.04
C VAL A 270 43.01 -20.32 20.92
N GLU A 271 43.58 -20.18 22.11
CA GLU A 271 43.81 -21.28 23.04
C GLU A 271 42.56 -21.55 23.90
N ILE A 272 42.15 -22.82 23.97
CA ILE A 272 40.88 -23.29 24.57
C ILE A 272 41.08 -23.67 26.04
N ASN A 273 42.29 -24.04 26.45
CA ASN A 273 42.59 -24.54 27.79
C ASN A 273 43.78 -23.82 28.43
N THR A 274 43.61 -23.40 29.69
CA THR A 274 44.64 -22.71 30.49
C THR A 274 45.50 -23.66 31.35
N GLU A 275 45.37 -24.98 31.21
CA GLU A 275 46.10 -25.92 32.06
C GLU A 275 47.60 -26.08 31.75
N TYR A 276 48.12 -25.42 30.72
CA TYR A 276 49.53 -25.45 30.34
C TYR A 276 50.28 -24.14 30.60
N ASP A 277 50.05 -23.51 31.74
CA ASP A 277 51.04 -22.61 32.34
C ASP A 277 51.08 -22.81 33.86
N LYS A 278 51.63 -23.95 34.27
CA LYS A 278 52.18 -24.03 35.62
C LYS A 278 53.51 -23.27 35.64
N ILE A 279 53.51 -22.22 36.48
CA ILE A 279 54.66 -21.55 37.12
C ILE A 279 55.13 -20.26 36.42
N ASN A 280 54.60 -19.13 36.88
CA ASN A 280 55.41 -18.19 37.68
C ASN A 280 54.51 -17.20 38.44
N GLU A 281 54.73 -17.11 39.74
CA GLU A 281 54.10 -16.19 40.66
C GLU A 281 54.35 -14.74 40.22
N SER A 282 53.29 -14.00 39.92
CA SER A 282 53.26 -12.56 40.19
C SER A 282 51.82 -12.09 40.39
N THR A 283 51.70 -11.17 41.33
CA THR A 283 50.49 -10.64 41.95
C THR A 283 49.68 -9.81 40.96
N ASP A 284 48.78 -10.44 40.22
CA ASP A 284 47.54 -9.83 39.76
C ASP A 284 46.47 -10.90 39.76
N ARG A 285 45.49 -10.80 40.67
CA ARG A 285 44.28 -11.63 40.65
C ARG A 285 43.33 -11.12 39.55
N GLU A 286 43.82 -11.00 38.31
CA GLU A 286 42.93 -11.03 37.17
C GLU A 286 42.56 -12.49 36.93
N ASN A 287 41.30 -12.83 37.23
CA ASN A 287 40.75 -14.16 36.98
C ASN A 287 41.15 -14.65 35.58
N HIS A 288 41.81 -15.81 35.50
CA HIS A 288 42.20 -16.44 34.24
C HIS A 288 40.96 -16.93 33.48
N PHE A 289 40.31 -16.03 32.75
CA PHE A 289 39.18 -16.37 31.89
C PHE A 289 39.67 -17.08 30.62
N PRO A 290 39.01 -18.15 30.17
CA PRO A 290 39.27 -18.73 28.86
C PRO A 290 39.03 -17.68 27.76
N LYS A 291 39.92 -17.59 26.76
CA LYS A 291 39.78 -16.62 25.66
C LYS A 291 38.73 -17.02 24.62
N VAL A 292 38.15 -18.23 24.73
CA VAL A 292 37.10 -18.77 23.85
C VAL A 292 36.02 -19.43 24.69
N ARG A 293 34.76 -19.25 24.30
CA ARG A 293 33.59 -19.95 24.87
C ARG A 293 32.56 -20.26 23.78
N PRO A 294 31.54 -21.11 24.01
CA PRO A 294 30.45 -21.27 23.04
C PRO A 294 29.73 -19.94 22.84
N SER A 295 29.26 -19.66 21.61
CA SER A 295 28.50 -18.44 21.37
C SER A 295 27.19 -18.49 22.16
N MET A 296 26.96 -17.44 22.95
CA MET A 296 25.79 -17.29 23.80
C MET A 296 25.07 -16.02 23.37
N ASN A 297 24.49 -16.03 22.18
CA ASN A 297 23.60 -14.97 21.74
C ASN A 297 22.30 -15.03 22.56
N VAL A 298 22.19 -14.26 23.63
CA VAL A 298 20.94 -14.19 24.40
C VAL A 298 19.98 -13.29 23.60
N GLY A 299 18.84 -13.76 23.08
CA GLY A 299 17.88 -14.69 23.69
C GLY A 299 17.65 -16.04 23.00
N ASN A 300 18.70 -16.75 22.59
CA ASN A 300 18.65 -18.19 22.35
C ASN A 300 19.83 -18.86 23.07
N LEU A 301 19.55 -19.59 24.15
CA LEU A 301 20.48 -20.66 24.55
C LEU A 301 20.48 -21.71 23.42
N PRO A 302 21.65 -22.24 22.99
CA PRO A 302 21.73 -23.38 22.09
C PRO A 302 20.77 -24.50 22.52
N LYS A 303 20.09 -25.13 21.55
CA LYS A 303 19.02 -26.12 21.78
C LYS A 303 19.45 -27.34 22.62
N GLU A 304 20.74 -27.59 22.78
CA GLU A 304 21.25 -28.65 23.68
C GLU A 304 21.32 -28.25 25.17
N ILE A 305 21.23 -26.96 25.53
CA ILE A 305 21.42 -26.49 26.92
C ILE A 305 20.15 -26.69 27.78
N LEU A 306 18.98 -26.88 27.17
CA LEU A 306 17.71 -27.13 27.89
C LEU A 306 17.56 -28.57 28.43
N LEU A 307 18.58 -29.41 28.26
CA LEU A 307 18.61 -30.80 28.74
C LEU A 307 19.42 -30.99 30.04
N ALA A 308 20.06 -29.94 30.58
CA ALA A 308 20.79 -30.04 31.85
C ALA A 308 19.84 -29.77 33.04
N ASN A 309 19.77 -30.70 33.99
CA ASN A 309 18.93 -30.63 35.18
C ASN A 309 19.13 -29.30 35.94
N CYS A 310 18.10 -28.45 35.98
CA CYS A 310 18.08 -27.26 36.82
C CYS A 310 18.09 -27.67 38.30
N HIS A 311 19.14 -27.27 39.03
CA HIS A 311 19.20 -27.41 40.48
C HIS A 311 19.13 -26.02 41.14
N GLY A 312 18.00 -25.72 41.78
CA GLY A 312 17.87 -24.70 42.84
C GLY A 312 17.80 -23.23 42.40
N VAL A 313 16.95 -22.47 43.11
CA VAL A 313 16.86 -21.00 43.06
C VAL A 313 18.13 -20.40 43.68
N GLY A 314 18.87 -19.57 42.96
CA GLY A 314 20.10 -18.91 43.41
C GLY A 314 19.88 -17.53 44.04
N GLU A 315 20.82 -17.14 44.92
CA GLU A 315 20.85 -15.94 45.78
C GLU A 315 20.70 -14.59 45.05
N ILE A 316 20.35 -13.57 45.84
CA ILE A 316 20.18 -12.16 45.45
C ILE A 316 21.51 -11.58 44.92
N LEU A 317 21.47 -10.92 43.76
CA LEU A 317 22.64 -10.25 43.16
C LEU A 317 23.23 -9.18 44.10
N SER A 318 24.55 -9.23 44.34
CA SER A 318 25.26 -8.25 45.17
C SER A 318 25.93 -7.15 44.34
N SER A 319 25.93 -5.91 44.85
CA SER A 319 26.74 -4.82 44.28
C SER A 319 28.22 -5.22 44.24
N GLY A 320 28.90 -4.95 43.12
CA GLY A 320 30.27 -5.34 42.82
C GLY A 320 30.42 -6.67 42.06
N GLN A 321 29.33 -7.35 41.70
CA GLN A 321 29.39 -8.61 40.96
C GLN A 321 29.72 -8.38 39.46
N ALA A 322 30.59 -9.23 38.91
CA ALA A 322 30.95 -9.19 37.49
C ALA A 322 29.76 -9.57 36.60
N VAL A 323 29.44 -8.68 35.67
CA VAL A 323 28.34 -8.82 34.71
C VAL A 323 28.85 -8.53 33.31
N GLU A 324 28.09 -8.96 32.31
CA GLU A 324 28.29 -8.59 30.91
C GLU A 324 27.07 -7.80 30.46
N ALA A 325 27.31 -6.70 29.77
CA ALA A 325 26.30 -5.80 29.25
C ALA A 325 26.31 -5.79 27.72
N TRP A 326 25.14 -5.84 27.11
CA TRP A 326 25.00 -5.73 25.67
C TRP A 326 24.95 -4.26 25.24
N THR A 327 26.00 -3.80 24.56
CA THR A 327 26.13 -2.42 24.07
C THR A 327 26.78 -2.43 22.69
N ASN A 328 26.28 -1.61 21.76
CA ASN A 328 26.81 -1.51 20.38
C ASN A 328 26.88 -2.87 19.65
N ASP A 329 25.83 -3.69 19.81
CA ASP A 329 25.73 -5.04 19.22
C ASP A 329 26.85 -6.02 19.62
N ARG A 330 27.49 -5.81 20.78
CA ARG A 330 28.51 -6.71 21.36
C ARG A 330 28.35 -6.82 22.87
N TRP A 331 28.90 -7.89 23.47
CA TRP A 331 28.96 -8.05 24.93
C TRP A 331 30.24 -7.42 25.48
N VAL A 332 30.07 -6.52 26.44
CA VAL A 332 31.16 -5.83 27.14
C VAL A 332 31.15 -6.24 28.61
N GLU A 333 32.31 -6.59 29.17
CA GLU A 333 32.43 -6.91 30.60
C GLU A 333 32.23 -5.66 31.47
N GLY A 334 31.63 -5.82 32.64
CA GLY A 334 31.34 -4.74 33.58
C GLY A 334 31.06 -5.22 35.01
N LEU A 335 30.76 -4.29 35.90
CA LEU A 335 30.45 -4.53 37.30
C LEU A 335 29.06 -3.98 37.62
N LEU A 336 28.20 -4.79 38.23
CA LEU A 336 26.90 -4.34 38.71
C LEU A 336 27.11 -3.43 39.92
N MET A 337 26.64 -2.19 39.86
CA MET A 337 26.86 -1.21 40.93
C MET A 337 25.63 -1.05 41.82
N SER A 338 24.43 -0.95 41.24
CA SER A 338 23.17 -0.81 41.99
C SER A 338 21.95 -1.08 41.09
N PHE A 339 20.75 -0.94 41.65
CA PHE A 339 19.47 -1.03 40.94
C PHE A 339 18.82 0.36 40.91
N ASP A 340 18.20 0.75 39.79
CA ASP A 340 17.46 2.01 39.60
C ASP A 340 16.04 1.71 39.09
N GLU A 341 15.09 2.66 39.22
CA GLU A 341 13.68 2.48 38.84
C GLU A 341 13.48 2.06 37.36
N GLY A 342 14.50 2.28 36.51
CA GLY A 342 14.51 1.92 35.10
C GLY A 342 15.43 0.75 34.69
N GLY A 343 16.17 0.11 35.60
CA GLY A 343 17.08 -1.00 35.24
C GLY A 343 18.27 -1.26 36.18
N LEU A 344 19.26 -2.00 35.68
CA LEU A 344 20.52 -2.33 36.36
C LEU A 344 21.58 -1.26 36.07
N LEU A 345 22.17 -0.68 37.12
CA LEU A 345 23.28 0.26 36.98
C LEU A 345 24.59 -0.53 36.85
N VAL A 346 25.21 -0.52 35.67
CA VAL A 346 26.44 -1.28 35.38
C VAL A 346 27.59 -0.32 35.05
N LYS A 347 28.75 -0.56 35.67
CA LYS A 347 30.01 0.10 35.32
C LYS A 347 30.77 -0.77 34.32
N LEU A 348 30.84 -0.35 33.06
CA LEU A 348 31.56 -1.10 32.02
C LEU A 348 33.07 -1.05 32.26
N HIS A 349 33.76 -2.13 31.91
CA HIS A 349 35.21 -2.24 32.04
C HIS A 349 35.91 -1.27 31.08
N GLY A 350 36.76 -0.39 31.61
CA GLY A 350 37.42 0.67 30.84
C GLY A 350 36.71 2.03 30.86
N ASP A 351 35.47 2.10 31.34
CA ASP A 351 34.70 3.35 31.41
C ASP A 351 34.79 4.03 32.78
N ILE A 352 34.75 5.37 32.78
CA ILE A 352 34.82 6.20 34.00
C ILE A 352 33.43 6.31 34.68
N GLY A 353 32.34 6.10 33.94
CA GLY A 353 30.95 6.23 34.40
C GLY A 353 30.16 4.92 34.48
N CYS A 354 28.93 4.97 35.00
CA CYS A 354 27.98 3.86 35.02
C CYS A 354 26.85 4.10 34.01
N VAL A 355 26.30 3.03 33.42
CA VAL A 355 25.18 3.07 32.47
C VAL A 355 24.00 2.30 33.08
N THR A 356 22.80 2.88 33.02
CA THR A 356 21.56 2.18 33.38
C THR A 356 21.09 1.34 32.20
N LEU A 357 21.01 0.03 32.40
CA LEU A 357 20.67 -0.95 31.35
C LEU A 357 19.46 -1.78 31.77
N ASP A 358 18.63 -2.17 30.81
CA ASP A 358 17.53 -3.11 31.05
C ASP A 358 18.08 -4.46 31.53
N ALA A 359 17.33 -5.16 32.38
CA ALA A 359 17.66 -6.49 32.91
C ALA A 359 17.99 -7.50 31.81
N ILE A 360 17.32 -7.38 30.67
CA ILE A 360 17.47 -8.27 29.51
C ILE A 360 18.81 -8.03 28.78
N SER A 361 19.40 -6.84 28.95
CA SER A 361 20.67 -6.43 28.34
C SER A 361 21.87 -6.72 29.25
N VAL A 362 21.67 -7.31 30.43
CA VAL A 362 22.74 -7.60 31.39
C VAL A 362 22.65 -9.07 31.82
N ARG A 363 23.79 -9.76 31.81
CA ARG A 363 23.90 -11.15 32.30
C ARG A 363 25.07 -11.30 33.26
N LEU A 364 25.11 -12.38 34.03
CA LEU A 364 26.31 -12.74 34.77
C LEU A 364 27.35 -13.36 33.82
N ALA A 365 28.62 -13.02 34.03
CA ALA A 365 29.71 -13.59 33.25
C ALA A 365 29.72 -15.14 33.39
N PRO A 366 29.76 -15.89 32.28
CA PRO A 366 29.93 -17.34 32.29
C PRO A 366 31.19 -17.74 33.09
N LEU A 367 31.04 -18.65 34.04
CA LEU A 367 32.13 -19.18 34.86
C LEU A 367 32.65 -20.49 34.27
N TRP A 368 33.96 -20.59 34.05
CA TRP A 368 34.59 -21.84 33.63
C TRP A 368 34.98 -22.70 34.85
N MET A 369 34.47 -23.94 34.88
CA MET A 369 34.78 -24.94 35.90
C MET A 369 35.85 -25.90 35.34
N SER A 370 37.12 -25.59 35.63
CA SER A 370 38.28 -26.29 35.07
C SER A 370 38.31 -27.79 35.37
N GLU A 371 38.01 -28.19 36.61
CA GLU A 371 38.03 -29.59 37.05
C GLU A 371 37.03 -30.48 36.32
N GLN A 372 35.91 -29.91 35.86
CA GLN A 372 34.82 -30.63 35.23
C GLN A 372 34.73 -30.39 33.71
N LYS A 373 35.54 -29.46 33.18
CA LYS A 373 35.47 -28.95 31.80
C LYS A 373 34.07 -28.48 31.40
N LEU A 374 33.40 -27.79 32.33
CA LEU A 374 32.04 -27.27 32.14
C LEU A 374 32.04 -25.75 32.23
N TRP A 375 31.13 -25.12 31.51
CA TRP A 375 30.77 -23.72 31.71
C TRP A 375 29.49 -23.62 32.52
N GLN A 376 29.47 -22.70 33.49
CA GLN A 376 28.31 -22.36 34.29
C GLN A 376 27.84 -20.96 33.91
N VAL A 377 26.56 -20.84 33.56
CA VAL A 377 25.94 -19.57 33.15
C VAL A 377 24.77 -19.28 34.05
N THR A 378 24.73 -18.05 34.53
CA THR A 378 23.73 -17.63 35.49
C THR A 378 22.87 -16.53 34.85
N ILE A 379 21.58 -16.80 34.69
CA ILE A 379 20.61 -15.87 34.12
C ILE A 379 20.01 -15.04 35.24
N VAL A 380 20.00 -13.72 35.05
CA VAL A 380 19.39 -12.76 35.97
C VAL A 380 17.94 -12.53 35.56
N LYS A 381 17.01 -12.67 36.50
CA LYS A 381 15.61 -12.23 36.34
C LYS A 381 15.31 -11.18 37.39
N ILE A 382 14.62 -10.12 36.98
CA ILE A 382 14.14 -9.06 37.88
C ILE A 382 12.62 -9.13 37.93
N GLU A 383 12.07 -9.37 39.12
CA GLU A 383 10.64 -9.23 39.37
C GLU A 383 10.38 -7.93 40.13
N THR A 384 9.38 -7.18 39.65
CA THR A 384 8.83 -6.01 40.34
C THR A 384 7.51 -6.42 40.95
N GLU A 385 7.40 -6.38 42.28
CA GLU A 385 6.12 -6.65 42.93
C GLU A 385 5.07 -5.61 42.48
N GLY A 386 4.00 -6.10 41.84
CA GLY A 386 2.86 -5.29 41.39
C GLY A 386 2.31 -5.59 39.99
N GLN A 387 2.85 -6.55 39.24
CA GLN A 387 2.28 -6.97 37.96
C GLN A 387 1.63 -8.37 38.06
N GLU A 388 0.47 -8.45 38.72
CA GLU A 388 -0.40 -9.62 38.53
C GLU A 388 -0.89 -9.66 37.07
N LEU A 389 -0.54 -10.74 36.37
CA LEU A 389 -1.25 -11.20 35.18
C LEU A 389 -2.77 -11.23 35.48
N PRO A 390 -3.64 -10.70 34.60
CA PRO A 390 -5.07 -10.72 34.87
C PRO A 390 -5.59 -12.16 34.82
N LYS A 391 -5.77 -12.76 35.99
CA LYS A 391 -6.64 -13.91 36.17
C LYS A 391 -8.08 -13.42 36.02
N VAL A 392 -8.77 -13.93 35.01
CA VAL A 392 -10.24 -13.86 34.91
C VAL A 392 -10.80 -14.58 36.14
N VAL A 393 -11.30 -13.81 37.10
CA VAL A 393 -12.12 -14.32 38.20
C VAL A 393 -13.55 -13.92 37.89
N GLU A 394 -14.37 -14.96 37.75
CA GLU A 394 -15.83 -14.90 37.66
C GLU A 394 -16.43 -13.99 38.73
N ALA A 395 -17.20 -13.00 38.32
CA ALA A 395 -18.04 -12.23 39.21
C ALA A 395 -19.21 -13.11 39.70
N LYS A 396 -19.08 -13.66 40.92
CA LYS A 396 -20.22 -14.22 41.66
C LYS A 396 -21.19 -13.10 42.02
N SER A 397 -22.42 -13.25 41.56
CA SER A 397 -23.56 -12.39 41.87
C SER A 397 -23.93 -12.47 43.36
N THR A 398 -23.91 -11.33 44.03
CA THR A 398 -24.50 -11.18 45.37
C THR A 398 -25.99 -10.84 45.23
N LYS A 399 -26.82 -11.73 45.76
CA LYS A 399 -28.26 -11.52 45.98
C LYS A 399 -28.47 -10.31 46.88
N VAL A 400 -29.23 -9.32 46.40
CA VAL A 400 -29.89 -8.32 47.25
C VAL A 400 -31.39 -8.35 46.96
N LYS A 401 -32.15 -8.33 48.06
CA LYS A 401 -33.59 -8.56 48.18
C LYS A 401 -34.46 -7.52 47.48
N GLU A 402 -35.64 -8.00 47.11
CA GLU A 402 -36.81 -7.27 46.62
C GLU A 402 -37.22 -6.07 47.50
N ASN A 403 -37.69 -5.01 46.85
CA ASN A 403 -38.92 -4.28 47.21
C ASN A 403 -39.38 -3.41 46.03
N ASN A 404 -40.65 -3.59 45.64
CA ASN A 404 -41.45 -2.85 44.65
C ASN A 404 -42.34 -1.80 45.38
N PRO A 405 -43.18 -0.97 44.70
CA PRO A 405 -43.20 -0.45 43.31
C PRO A 405 -43.50 1.08 43.22
N HIS A 406 -43.48 1.68 42.01
CA HIS A 406 -44.62 2.45 41.41
C HIS A 406 -44.29 3.17 40.07
N GLN A 407 -45.24 3.02 39.11
CA GLN A 407 -45.59 3.85 37.93
C GLN A 407 -44.55 4.04 36.79
N ILE A 408 -44.61 3.28 35.68
CA ILE A 408 -45.50 3.39 34.49
C ILE A 408 -45.36 4.73 33.75
N VAL A 409 -44.77 4.74 32.54
CA VAL A 409 -45.44 4.98 31.23
C VAL A 409 -44.52 4.48 30.09
N SER A 410 -45.16 3.82 29.12
CA SER A 410 -44.66 3.01 27.99
C SER A 410 -44.79 3.72 26.63
N VAL A 411 -43.94 3.43 25.62
CA VAL A 411 -44.32 3.11 24.20
C VAL A 411 -43.12 2.39 23.47
N PRO A 412 -43.24 1.77 22.27
CA PRO A 412 -43.27 0.30 22.10
C PRO A 412 -42.13 -0.29 21.23
N LYS A 413 -42.04 -1.63 21.28
CA LYS A 413 -41.08 -2.51 20.59
C LYS A 413 -41.34 -2.62 19.08
N SER A 414 -40.26 -2.68 18.28
CA SER A 414 -40.23 -3.37 16.97
C SER A 414 -39.04 -4.34 16.87
N LYS A 415 -39.35 -5.63 17.09
CA LYS A 415 -38.74 -6.88 16.60
C LYS A 415 -37.24 -6.89 16.23
N ALA A 416 -36.40 -7.35 17.17
CA ALA A 416 -35.07 -7.89 16.87
C ALA A 416 -35.16 -9.40 16.53
N LYS A 417 -34.44 -9.81 15.47
CA LYS A 417 -34.17 -11.22 15.11
C LYS A 417 -33.23 -11.86 16.17
N PRO A 418 -33.27 -13.18 16.37
CA PRO A 418 -32.60 -13.82 17.50
C PRO A 418 -31.07 -13.80 17.33
N LEU A 419 -30.39 -13.38 18.39
CA LEU A 419 -28.95 -13.54 18.57
C LEU A 419 -28.63 -15.05 18.63
N LYS A 420 -27.70 -15.49 17.76
CA LYS A 420 -27.04 -16.79 17.90
C LYS A 420 -26.29 -16.79 19.23
N VAL A 421 -26.66 -17.73 20.09
CA VAL A 421 -25.94 -18.10 21.31
C VAL A 421 -24.52 -18.52 20.92
N ILE A 422 -23.52 -17.84 21.48
CA ILE A 422 -22.11 -18.22 21.40
C ILE A 422 -21.90 -19.36 22.42
N PRO A 423 -21.35 -20.53 22.04
CA PRO A 423 -20.91 -21.52 23.01
C PRO A 423 -19.58 -21.06 23.62
N GLU A 424 -19.59 -20.74 24.91
CA GLU A 424 -18.38 -20.63 25.73
C GLU A 424 -17.84 -22.02 26.04
N SER A 425 -16.91 -22.52 25.20
CA SER A 425 -15.77 -23.40 25.58
C SER A 425 -15.03 -23.88 24.31
N CYS A 426 -14.23 -23.03 23.67
CA CYS A 426 -13.33 -23.49 22.61
C CYS A 426 -11.95 -23.82 23.19
N THR A 427 -11.75 -25.06 23.64
CA THR A 427 -10.40 -25.62 23.77
C THR A 427 -9.82 -25.79 22.37
N LEU A 428 -8.85 -24.96 22.01
CA LEU A 428 -8.14 -25.09 20.73
C LEU A 428 -7.54 -26.51 20.60
N PRO A 429 -7.54 -27.10 19.39
CA PRO A 429 -7.01 -28.44 19.20
C PRO A 429 -5.50 -28.47 19.49
N LEU A 430 -5.05 -29.50 20.21
CA LEU A 430 -3.63 -29.80 20.39
C LEU A 430 -3.10 -30.37 19.07
N ILE A 431 -2.07 -29.73 18.51
CA ILE A 431 -1.49 -30.07 17.21
C ILE A 431 0.03 -30.20 17.32
N SER A 432 0.65 -30.86 16.35
CA SER A 432 2.12 -30.95 16.28
C SER A 432 2.75 -29.60 15.90
N ALA A 433 4.02 -29.40 16.25
CA ALA A 433 4.79 -28.23 15.83
C ALA A 433 4.84 -28.07 14.29
N ASN A 434 4.91 -29.17 13.54
CA ASN A 434 4.89 -29.14 12.07
C ASN A 434 3.53 -28.67 11.52
N GLN A 435 2.43 -29.14 12.08
CA GLN A 435 1.09 -28.66 11.72
C GLN A 435 0.95 -27.18 12.07
N TYR A 436 1.39 -26.76 13.26
CA TYR A 436 1.35 -25.35 13.65
C TYR A 436 2.17 -24.48 12.69
N ALA A 437 3.42 -24.86 12.39
CA ALA A 437 4.27 -24.15 11.45
C ALA A 437 3.65 -24.06 10.05
N SER A 438 3.06 -25.16 9.57
CA SER A 438 2.37 -25.23 8.28
C SER A 438 1.16 -24.29 8.23
N ARG A 439 0.25 -24.38 9.21
CA ARG A 439 -0.94 -23.52 9.33
C ARG A 439 -0.54 -22.05 9.45
N SER A 440 0.46 -21.75 10.27
CA SER A 440 1.01 -20.39 10.41
C SER A 440 1.58 -19.88 9.09
N ALA A 441 2.33 -20.71 8.35
CA ALA A 441 2.90 -20.31 7.06
C ALA A 441 1.84 -20.09 5.97
N MET A 442 0.70 -20.78 6.02
CA MET A 442 -0.43 -20.57 5.10
C MET A 442 -1.12 -19.22 5.32
N LEU A 443 -1.17 -18.74 6.57
CA LEU A 443 -1.80 -17.46 6.92
C LEU A 443 -0.83 -16.28 6.96
N SER A 444 0.48 -16.54 7.04
CA SER A 444 1.52 -15.52 7.06
C SER A 444 1.72 -14.89 5.68
N SER A 445 0.88 -13.91 5.35
CA SER A 445 1.02 -13.11 4.12
C SER A 445 2.27 -12.23 4.17
N LEU A 446 2.89 -11.99 3.02
CA LEU A 446 4.11 -11.17 2.90
C LEU A 446 3.91 -10.01 1.94
N VAL A 447 3.25 -10.25 0.80
CA VAL A 447 3.09 -9.27 -0.28
C VAL A 447 1.69 -9.36 -0.86
N ALA A 448 1.12 -8.21 -1.21
CA ALA A 448 -0.16 -8.12 -1.88
C ALA A 448 0.00 -7.26 -3.14
N ALA A 449 -0.59 -7.67 -4.26
CA ALA A 449 -0.52 -6.94 -5.52
C ALA A 449 -1.83 -7.07 -6.31
N TRP A 450 -2.37 -5.94 -6.75
CA TRP A 450 -3.55 -5.87 -7.60
C TRP A 450 -3.23 -6.09 -9.07
N SER A 451 -4.12 -6.81 -9.77
CA SER A 451 -4.09 -6.95 -11.21
C SER A 451 -4.68 -5.71 -11.90
N PRO A 452 -4.35 -5.49 -13.19
CA PRO A 452 -5.13 -4.62 -14.05
C PRO A 452 -6.63 -4.96 -14.05
N MET A 453 -7.46 -4.01 -14.46
CA MET A 453 -8.91 -4.24 -14.61
C MET A 453 -9.18 -5.25 -15.73
N LEU A 454 -9.95 -6.29 -15.41
CA LEU A 454 -10.39 -7.33 -16.32
C LEU A 454 -11.82 -7.05 -16.73
N SER A 455 -12.09 -7.06 -18.04
CA SER A 455 -13.44 -6.85 -18.60
C SER A 455 -13.81 -7.99 -19.55
N SER A 456 -15.05 -8.49 -19.46
CA SER A 456 -15.58 -9.45 -20.42
C SER A 456 -16.07 -8.74 -21.70
N SER A 457 -15.27 -8.76 -22.77
CA SER A 457 -15.72 -8.36 -24.10
C SER A 457 -16.45 -9.54 -24.76
N GLY A 458 -17.78 -9.57 -24.65
CA GLY A 458 -18.59 -10.59 -25.32
C GLY A 458 -20.02 -10.14 -25.56
N ASN A 459 -20.46 -10.21 -26.82
CA ASN A 459 -21.86 -10.11 -27.26
C ASN A 459 -22.71 -11.34 -26.83
N GLU A 460 -22.31 -12.08 -25.79
CA GLU A 460 -23.10 -13.21 -25.30
C GLU A 460 -24.29 -12.69 -24.48
N PRO A 461 -25.50 -13.27 -24.66
CA PRO A 461 -26.66 -12.88 -23.88
C PRO A 461 -26.38 -13.15 -22.39
N ILE A 462 -26.42 -12.06 -21.62
CA ILE A 462 -26.21 -12.03 -20.17
C ILE A 462 -27.19 -13.00 -19.52
N ALA A 463 -26.68 -14.02 -18.83
CA ALA A 463 -27.48 -14.73 -17.83
C ALA A 463 -27.88 -13.71 -16.75
N PRO A 464 -29.10 -13.78 -16.17
CA PRO A 464 -29.67 -12.75 -15.29
C PRO A 464 -29.03 -12.72 -13.89
N SER A 465 -27.69 -12.74 -13.81
CA SER A 465 -26.93 -12.57 -12.58
C SER A 465 -26.48 -11.10 -12.46
N ASN A 466 -26.87 -10.46 -11.36
CA ASN A 466 -26.58 -9.07 -10.97
C ASN A 466 -25.07 -8.79 -10.72
N SER A 467 -24.15 -9.15 -11.63
CA SER A 467 -22.71 -9.00 -11.46
C SER A 467 -22.11 -8.10 -12.53
N SER A 468 -21.26 -7.15 -12.13
CA SER A 468 -20.52 -6.29 -13.05
C SER A 468 -19.62 -7.09 -13.99
N ASN A 469 -19.54 -6.64 -15.25
CA ASN A 469 -18.67 -7.19 -16.29
C ASN A 469 -17.18 -6.88 -16.09
N CYS A 470 -16.85 -6.04 -15.10
CA CYS A 470 -15.50 -5.62 -14.76
C CYS A 470 -15.12 -6.08 -13.35
N CYS A 471 -13.92 -6.63 -13.19
CA CYS A 471 -13.35 -6.96 -11.89
C CYS A 471 -11.83 -6.82 -11.89
N SER A 472 -11.23 -6.79 -10.71
CA SER A 472 -9.78 -6.94 -10.54
C SER A 472 -9.49 -8.08 -9.56
N LEU A 473 -8.31 -8.66 -9.70
CA LEU A 473 -7.79 -9.70 -8.84
C LEU A 473 -6.75 -9.13 -7.88
N LEU A 474 -6.84 -9.51 -6.62
CA LEU A 474 -5.80 -9.31 -5.63
C LEU A 474 -5.04 -10.62 -5.44
N ALA A 475 -3.75 -10.63 -5.76
CA ALA A 475 -2.85 -11.71 -5.36
C ALA A 475 -2.24 -11.43 -3.99
N VAL A 476 -2.34 -12.40 -3.08
CA VAL A 476 -1.70 -12.36 -1.77
C VAL A 476 -0.73 -13.53 -1.65
N GLY A 477 0.57 -13.21 -1.63
CA GLY A 477 1.65 -14.20 -1.49
C GLY A 477 2.09 -14.35 -0.04
N GLY A 478 2.31 -15.59 0.41
CA GLY A 478 2.68 -15.88 1.80
C GLY A 478 3.99 -16.64 1.98
N LYS A 479 4.36 -16.88 3.25
CA LYS A 479 5.53 -17.68 3.65
C LYS A 479 5.48 -19.12 3.16
N CYS A 480 4.30 -19.69 2.96
CA CYS A 480 4.16 -21.04 2.42
C CYS A 480 4.52 -21.17 0.92
N GLY A 481 4.89 -20.08 0.24
CA GLY A 481 5.17 -20.10 -1.19
C GLY A 481 3.92 -20.26 -2.07
N ARG A 482 2.73 -20.12 -1.48
CA ARG A 482 1.45 -20.09 -2.19
C ARG A 482 0.95 -18.66 -2.35
N ILE A 483 0.22 -18.42 -3.42
CA ILE A 483 -0.55 -17.21 -3.69
C ILE A 483 -2.03 -17.55 -3.57
N SER A 484 -2.78 -16.74 -2.85
CA SER A 484 -4.25 -16.73 -2.90
C SER A 484 -4.72 -15.60 -3.81
N PHE A 485 -5.73 -15.88 -4.65
CA PHE A 485 -6.32 -14.89 -5.55
C PHE A 485 -7.72 -14.52 -5.11
N TRP A 486 -7.99 -13.23 -5.02
CA TRP A 486 -9.28 -12.69 -4.58
C TRP A 486 -9.86 -11.81 -5.67
N ARG A 487 -11.08 -12.13 -6.13
CA ARG A 487 -11.81 -11.34 -7.12
C ARG A 487 -12.68 -10.30 -6.43
N ILE A 488 -12.53 -9.05 -6.86
CA ILE A 488 -13.37 -7.93 -6.43
C ILE A 488 -13.99 -7.30 -7.68
N HIS A 489 -15.32 -7.22 -7.72
CA HIS A 489 -16.06 -6.63 -8.84
C HIS A 489 -16.21 -5.12 -8.71
N GLU A 490 -16.26 -4.44 -9.84
CA GLU A 490 -16.69 -3.04 -9.89
C GLU A 490 -18.15 -2.93 -9.39
N PRO A 491 -18.48 -1.95 -8.53
CA PRO A 491 -19.86 -1.71 -8.12
C PRO A 491 -20.79 -1.46 -9.32
N LEU A 492 -22.01 -2.01 -9.27
CA LEU A 492 -23.01 -1.80 -10.33
C LEU A 492 -23.48 -0.34 -10.42
N CYS A 493 -23.43 0.40 -9.31
CA CYS A 493 -23.77 1.80 -9.26
C CYS A 493 -22.94 2.53 -8.19
N TYR A 494 -22.70 3.81 -8.42
CA TYR A 494 -22.02 4.70 -7.47
C TYR A 494 -23.04 5.68 -6.90
N SER A 495 -23.03 5.84 -5.58
CA SER A 495 -23.93 6.75 -4.88
C SER A 495 -23.18 7.52 -3.81
N VAL A 496 -23.47 8.81 -3.70
CA VAL A 496 -22.95 9.64 -2.60
C VAL A 496 -23.76 9.39 -1.31
N ASP A 497 -25.02 8.97 -1.44
CA ASP A 497 -25.96 8.77 -0.34
C ASP A 497 -25.78 7.41 0.35
N HIS A 498 -25.49 6.36 -0.41
CA HIS A 498 -25.51 4.98 0.07
C HIS A 498 -24.10 4.45 0.31
N SER A 499 -23.51 4.78 1.47
CA SER A 499 -22.14 4.38 1.84
C SER A 499 -21.96 2.91 2.22
N ARG A 500 -23.05 2.15 2.35
CA ARG A 500 -23.07 0.77 2.84
C ARG A 500 -23.21 -0.28 1.74
N VAL A 501 -22.80 0.01 0.50
CA VAL A 501 -22.67 -1.05 -0.50
C VAL A 501 -21.47 -1.92 -0.10
N PRO A 502 -21.69 -3.16 0.37
CA PRO A 502 -20.58 -4.00 0.80
C PRO A 502 -19.73 -4.34 -0.41
N ILE A 503 -18.41 -4.16 -0.29
CA ILE A 503 -17.49 -4.73 -1.27
C ILE A 503 -17.46 -6.24 -1.01
N ALA A 504 -17.76 -7.04 -2.01
CA ALA A 504 -17.65 -8.49 -1.94
C ALA A 504 -16.32 -8.93 -2.56
N ALA A 505 -15.48 -9.61 -1.77
CA ALA A 505 -14.32 -10.34 -2.27
C ALA A 505 -14.66 -11.82 -2.37
N MET A 506 -14.25 -12.46 -3.47
CA MET A 506 -14.43 -13.90 -3.70
C MET A 506 -13.08 -14.58 -3.88
N LEU A 507 -12.81 -15.64 -3.12
CA LEU A 507 -11.61 -16.46 -3.32
C LEU A 507 -11.73 -17.22 -4.65
N VAL A 508 -10.82 -16.92 -5.59
CA VAL A 508 -10.72 -17.58 -6.89
C VAL A 508 -9.96 -18.90 -6.79
N GLY A 509 -8.93 -18.94 -5.95
CA GLY A 509 -8.18 -20.15 -5.68
C GLY A 509 -6.74 -19.90 -5.27
N PHE A 510 -5.96 -20.98 -5.24
CA PHE A 510 -4.55 -20.97 -4.85
C PHE A 510 -3.62 -21.36 -5.98
N LEU A 511 -2.39 -20.82 -5.93
CA LEU A 511 -1.27 -21.21 -6.79
C LEU A 511 -0.04 -21.47 -5.92
N LYS A 512 0.52 -22.68 -5.99
CA LYS A 512 1.83 -22.99 -5.40
C LYS A 512 2.91 -22.48 -6.35
N ALA A 513 3.31 -21.23 -6.18
CA ALA A 513 4.29 -20.58 -7.05
C ALA A 513 5.73 -21.06 -6.74
N HIS A 514 6.06 -21.12 -5.45
CA HIS A 514 7.43 -21.33 -4.97
C HIS A 514 7.46 -22.29 -3.77
N ASN A 515 8.62 -22.88 -3.51
CA ASN A 515 8.83 -23.73 -2.34
C ASN A 515 9.24 -22.93 -1.10
N LYS A 516 9.68 -21.68 -1.30
CA LYS A 516 10.06 -20.72 -0.25
C LYS A 516 9.14 -19.49 -0.30
N TRP A 517 9.48 -18.47 0.48
CA TRP A 517 8.62 -17.32 0.74
C TRP A 517 8.44 -16.48 -0.52
N ILE A 518 7.22 -16.01 -0.78
CA ILE A 518 6.96 -15.06 -1.86
C ILE A 518 7.33 -13.67 -1.38
N THR A 519 8.33 -13.05 -1.98
CA THR A 519 8.87 -11.74 -1.57
C THR A 519 8.35 -10.59 -2.43
N ALA A 520 8.05 -10.84 -3.70
CA ALA A 520 7.57 -9.82 -4.63
C ALA A 520 6.55 -10.40 -5.63
N ILE A 521 5.57 -9.59 -5.98
CA ILE A 521 4.57 -9.89 -7.02
C ILE A 521 4.40 -8.66 -7.92
N SER A 522 4.34 -8.87 -9.22
CA SER A 522 4.08 -7.80 -10.19
C SER A 522 3.16 -8.31 -11.31
N TRP A 523 2.31 -7.43 -11.84
CA TRP A 523 1.30 -7.77 -12.84
C TRP A 523 1.47 -6.95 -14.12
N SER A 524 1.09 -7.54 -15.24
CA SER A 524 0.92 -6.81 -16.51
C SER A 524 -0.26 -7.37 -17.32
N LEU A 525 -0.83 -6.54 -18.18
CA LEU A 525 -1.88 -6.94 -19.11
C LEU A 525 -1.30 -7.15 -20.50
N LEU A 526 -1.65 -8.27 -21.14
CA LEU A 526 -1.26 -8.61 -22.49
C LEU A 526 -2.48 -8.48 -23.41
N LEU A 527 -2.51 -7.42 -24.22
CA LEU A 527 -3.62 -7.08 -25.13
C LEU A 527 -3.47 -7.68 -26.54
N VAL A 528 -2.76 -8.80 -26.66
CA VAL A 528 -2.48 -9.46 -27.96
C VAL A 528 -3.76 -9.87 -28.70
N ASP A 529 -4.80 -10.27 -27.97
CA ASP A 529 -6.12 -10.56 -28.52
C ASP A 529 -7.18 -9.76 -27.76
N ALA A 530 -7.77 -8.77 -28.43
CA ALA A 530 -8.84 -7.94 -27.87
C ALA A 530 -10.09 -8.74 -27.46
N SER A 531 -10.25 -9.95 -28.00
CA SER A 531 -11.35 -10.86 -27.67
C SER A 531 -11.09 -11.72 -26.44
N ASN A 532 -9.82 -11.90 -26.02
CA ASN A 532 -9.46 -12.65 -24.82
C ASN A 532 -8.16 -12.11 -24.20
N PRO A 533 -8.23 -10.98 -23.48
CA PRO A 533 -7.04 -10.39 -22.87
C PRO A 533 -6.38 -11.38 -21.90
N GLN A 534 -5.06 -11.46 -21.94
CA GLN A 534 -4.28 -12.33 -21.06
C GLN A 534 -3.62 -11.51 -19.96
N VAL A 535 -3.46 -12.11 -18.79
CA VAL A 535 -2.86 -11.48 -17.62
C VAL A 535 -1.54 -12.18 -17.31
N LEU A 536 -0.47 -11.39 -17.22
CA LEU A 536 0.84 -11.87 -16.78
C LEU A 536 1.01 -11.60 -15.30
N LEU A 537 1.42 -12.62 -14.58
CA LEU A 537 1.78 -12.57 -13.17
C LEU A 537 3.25 -12.95 -13.02
N VAL A 538 4.05 -12.08 -12.42
CA VAL A 538 5.46 -12.35 -12.10
C VAL A 538 5.61 -12.48 -10.60
N THR A 539 6.33 -13.51 -10.18
CA THR A 539 6.49 -13.89 -8.77
C THR A 539 7.96 -14.08 -8.44
N GLY A 540 8.42 -13.43 -7.39
CA GLY A 540 9.78 -13.51 -6.86
C GLY A 540 9.79 -14.17 -5.49
N SER A 541 10.86 -14.90 -5.19
CA SER A 541 10.97 -15.72 -3.99
C SER A 541 12.23 -15.39 -3.17
N SER A 542 12.21 -15.79 -1.89
CA SER A 542 13.36 -15.67 -0.99
C SER A 542 14.51 -16.61 -1.34
N ASP A 543 14.28 -17.59 -2.22
CA ASP A 543 15.33 -18.44 -2.81
C ASP A 543 15.84 -17.91 -4.15
N GLY A 544 15.61 -16.61 -4.42
CA GLY A 544 16.08 -15.93 -5.61
C GLY A 544 15.33 -16.27 -6.90
N SER A 545 14.43 -17.27 -6.88
CA SER A 545 13.72 -17.70 -8.07
C SER A 545 12.65 -16.73 -8.53
N VAL A 546 12.51 -16.62 -9.86
CA VAL A 546 11.54 -15.75 -10.53
C VAL A 546 10.78 -16.54 -11.58
N LYS A 547 9.45 -16.54 -11.45
CA LYS A 547 8.53 -17.25 -12.35
C LYS A 547 7.49 -16.31 -12.94
N VAL A 548 7.20 -16.52 -14.22
CA VAL A 548 6.17 -15.82 -14.99
C VAL A 548 5.02 -16.79 -15.27
N TRP A 549 3.82 -16.37 -14.95
CA TRP A 549 2.58 -17.11 -15.08
C TRP A 549 1.63 -16.39 -16.04
N LEU A 550 0.85 -17.15 -16.79
CA LEU A 550 -0.13 -16.66 -17.74
C LEU A 550 -1.53 -17.11 -17.31
N GLY A 551 -2.45 -16.15 -17.18
CA GLY A 551 -3.87 -16.39 -16.91
C GLY A 551 -4.76 -15.79 -18.00
N TYR A 552 -5.88 -16.43 -18.29
CA TYR A 552 -6.86 -15.94 -19.25
C TYR A 552 -7.98 -15.18 -18.55
N SER A 553 -8.27 -13.94 -18.98
CA SER A 553 -9.25 -13.09 -18.30
C SER A 553 -10.63 -13.75 -18.23
N LYS A 554 -11.11 -14.39 -19.30
CA LYS A 554 -12.42 -15.06 -19.31
C LYS A 554 -12.55 -16.18 -18.28
N GLU A 555 -11.50 -16.97 -18.10
CA GLU A 555 -11.47 -18.07 -17.13
C GLU A 555 -11.42 -17.54 -15.69
N LEU A 556 -10.58 -16.53 -15.45
CA LEU A 556 -10.48 -15.83 -14.17
C LEU A 556 -11.83 -15.19 -13.77
N MET A 557 -12.57 -14.64 -14.73
CA MET A 557 -13.91 -14.06 -14.51
C MET A 557 -14.98 -15.12 -14.21
N LYS A 558 -14.93 -16.31 -14.85
CA LYS A 558 -15.97 -17.36 -14.70
C LYS A 558 -15.73 -18.33 -13.55
N SER A 559 -14.50 -18.38 -13.00
CA SER A 559 -14.16 -19.28 -11.91
C SER A 559 -15.06 -19.09 -10.68
N SER A 560 -15.67 -20.18 -10.21
CA SER A 560 -16.51 -20.24 -9.01
C SER A 560 -15.95 -21.18 -7.94
N GLU A 561 -15.04 -22.10 -8.31
CA GLU A 561 -14.45 -23.09 -7.42
C GLU A 561 -13.05 -22.65 -6.95
N ALA A 562 -12.85 -22.60 -5.64
CA ALA A 562 -11.61 -22.17 -5.00
C ALA A 562 -10.44 -23.19 -5.11
N ASN A 563 -10.63 -24.29 -5.86
CA ASN A 563 -9.70 -25.42 -5.84
C ASN A 563 -8.44 -25.17 -6.68
N HIS A 564 -8.52 -24.45 -7.81
CA HIS A 564 -7.36 -24.10 -8.63
C HIS A 564 -7.54 -22.76 -9.35
N ALA A 565 -6.61 -21.83 -9.13
CA ALA A 565 -6.56 -20.60 -9.92
C ALA A 565 -6.05 -20.92 -11.36
N PRO A 566 -6.69 -20.40 -12.43
CA PRO A 566 -6.37 -20.73 -13.81
C PRO A 566 -5.13 -19.95 -14.30
N PHE A 567 -3.99 -20.20 -13.65
CA PHE A 567 -2.67 -19.71 -14.06
C PHE A 567 -1.81 -20.87 -14.53
N SER A 568 -1.23 -20.73 -15.71
CA SER A 568 -0.25 -21.66 -16.27
C SER A 568 1.17 -21.09 -16.15
N LEU A 569 2.15 -21.93 -15.80
CA LEU A 569 3.55 -21.50 -15.77
C LEU A 569 4.02 -21.25 -17.20
N LEU A 570 4.37 -20.00 -17.51
CA LEU A 570 4.94 -19.66 -18.81
C LEU A 570 6.44 -19.96 -18.84
N LYS A 571 7.18 -19.50 -17.81
CA LYS A 571 8.62 -19.69 -17.70
C LYS A 571 9.12 -19.46 -16.27
N GLU A 572 10.04 -20.30 -15.83
CA GLU A 572 10.96 -19.99 -14.74
C GLU A 572 12.15 -19.22 -15.34
N VAL A 573 12.18 -17.91 -15.09
CA VAL A 573 13.14 -16.97 -15.69
C VAL A 573 14.48 -17.05 -14.97
N ILE A 574 14.41 -17.07 -13.63
CA ILE A 574 15.54 -17.33 -12.74
C ILE A 574 15.17 -18.55 -11.91
N THR A 575 16.03 -19.56 -11.91
CA THR A 575 15.90 -20.77 -11.09
C THR A 575 16.25 -20.45 -9.63
N VAL A 576 16.86 -21.35 -8.87
CA VAL A 576 17.27 -21.03 -7.50
C VAL A 576 18.56 -20.21 -7.52
N ASP A 577 18.55 -19.06 -6.86
CA ASP A 577 19.70 -18.19 -6.65
C ASP A 577 19.91 -18.00 -5.14
N SER A 578 21.17 -17.95 -4.72
CA SER A 578 21.57 -17.73 -3.34
C SER A 578 21.04 -16.41 -2.76
N VAL A 579 20.76 -15.43 -3.62
CA VAL A 579 20.33 -14.08 -3.22
C VAL A 579 18.81 -13.92 -3.36
N PRO A 580 18.09 -13.48 -2.31
CA PRO A 580 16.65 -13.30 -2.37
C PRO A 580 16.23 -12.16 -3.31
N VAL A 581 15.08 -12.32 -3.97
CA VAL A 581 14.44 -11.24 -4.74
C VAL A 581 13.83 -10.23 -3.77
N SER A 582 14.19 -8.95 -3.93
CA SER A 582 13.68 -7.86 -3.07
C SER A 582 12.51 -7.10 -3.71
N VAL A 583 12.56 -6.87 -5.03
CA VAL A 583 11.53 -6.10 -5.76
C VAL A 583 11.44 -6.56 -7.22
N LEU A 584 10.24 -6.45 -7.81
CA LEU A 584 9.98 -6.77 -9.22
C LEU A 584 9.27 -5.60 -9.91
N SER A 585 9.63 -5.35 -11.15
CA SER A 585 8.94 -4.39 -12.02
C SER A 585 8.75 -5.00 -13.41
N VAL A 586 7.50 -5.10 -13.84
CA VAL A 586 7.12 -5.62 -15.17
C VAL A 586 6.36 -4.56 -15.95
N ILE A 587 6.63 -4.49 -17.26
CA ILE A 587 5.86 -3.69 -18.20
C ILE A 587 5.72 -4.44 -19.53
N VAL A 588 4.57 -4.30 -20.18
CA VAL A 588 4.38 -4.69 -21.59
C VAL A 588 4.28 -3.39 -22.38
N PRO A 589 5.30 -3.03 -23.18
CA PRO A 589 5.26 -1.80 -23.95
C PRO A 589 4.10 -1.78 -24.96
N GLU A 590 3.40 -0.66 -25.05
CA GLU A 590 2.29 -0.44 -25.99
C GLU A 590 2.75 -0.59 -27.45
N ARG A 591 3.98 -0.16 -27.76
CA ARG A 591 4.58 -0.30 -29.09
C ARG A 591 4.83 -1.76 -29.48
N SER A 592 4.89 -2.67 -28.52
CA SER A 592 5.18 -4.09 -28.77
C SER A 592 4.40 -4.99 -27.81
N LEU A 593 3.13 -5.22 -28.14
CA LEU A 593 2.19 -5.99 -27.30
C LEU A 593 2.60 -7.44 -27.00
N HIS A 594 3.59 -7.99 -27.72
CA HIS A 594 4.13 -9.34 -27.49
C HIS A 594 5.40 -9.36 -26.64
N LYS A 595 6.02 -8.20 -26.38
CA LYS A 595 7.25 -8.10 -25.59
C LYS A 595 6.91 -7.65 -24.18
N MET A 596 7.59 -8.25 -23.23
CA MET A 596 7.50 -7.96 -21.81
C MET A 596 8.90 -7.60 -21.33
N HIS A 597 9.06 -6.45 -20.68
CA HIS A 597 10.28 -6.08 -19.98
C HIS A 597 10.11 -6.41 -18.50
N LEU A 598 11.08 -7.11 -17.94
CA LEU A 598 11.11 -7.53 -16.55
C LEU A 598 12.42 -7.06 -15.91
N ALA A 599 12.31 -6.31 -14.81
CA ALA A 599 13.43 -5.96 -13.96
C ALA A 599 13.28 -6.66 -12.59
N VAL A 600 14.37 -7.28 -12.13
CA VAL A 600 14.45 -8.08 -10.90
C VAL A 600 15.51 -7.49 -9.99
N GLY A 601 15.11 -6.88 -8.88
CA GLY A 601 16.01 -6.37 -7.85
C GLY A 601 16.34 -7.44 -6.81
N LYS A 602 17.59 -7.47 -6.35
CA LYS A 602 18.08 -8.47 -5.40
C LYS A 602 18.54 -7.87 -4.08
N GLY A 603 18.57 -8.73 -3.06
CA GLY A 603 19.13 -8.46 -1.73
C GLY A 603 20.61 -8.02 -1.73
N SER A 604 21.37 -8.39 -2.75
CA SER A 604 22.79 -8.06 -2.90
C SER A 604 23.07 -6.64 -3.39
N GLY A 605 22.04 -5.88 -3.81
CA GLY A 605 22.20 -4.58 -4.46
C GLY A 605 22.35 -4.61 -5.98
N SER A 606 22.41 -5.81 -6.56
CA SER A 606 22.34 -5.99 -8.00
C SER A 606 20.90 -6.12 -8.50
N PHE A 607 20.69 -5.84 -9.79
CA PHE A 607 19.45 -6.15 -10.47
C PHE A 607 19.68 -6.75 -11.85
N GLU A 608 18.69 -7.52 -12.33
CA GLU A 608 18.71 -8.13 -13.66
C GLU A 608 17.57 -7.61 -14.52
N VAL A 609 17.82 -7.46 -15.82
CA VAL A 609 16.78 -7.09 -16.79
C VAL A 609 16.65 -8.14 -17.87
N TRP A 610 15.41 -8.43 -18.21
CA TRP A 610 14.99 -9.45 -19.17
C TRP A 610 14.00 -8.86 -20.17
N ILE A 611 14.20 -9.13 -21.45
CA ILE A 611 13.24 -8.86 -22.51
C ILE A 611 12.67 -10.19 -22.97
N CYS A 612 11.37 -10.34 -22.84
CA CYS A 612 10.67 -11.59 -23.05
C CYS A 612 9.67 -11.42 -24.18
N ASP A 613 9.85 -12.17 -25.27
CA ASP A 613 8.84 -12.29 -26.30
C ASP A 613 7.90 -13.44 -25.93
N ILE A 614 6.67 -13.07 -25.56
CA ILE A 614 5.65 -14.00 -25.06
C ILE A 614 5.13 -14.89 -26.20
N SER A 615 5.09 -14.38 -27.43
CA SER A 615 4.59 -15.10 -28.60
C SER A 615 5.53 -16.23 -29.03
N THR A 616 6.84 -15.97 -29.00
CA THR A 616 7.89 -16.94 -29.35
C THR A 616 8.41 -17.71 -28.13
N ARG A 617 7.95 -17.34 -26.92
CA ARG A 617 8.45 -17.84 -25.62
C ARG A 617 9.96 -17.70 -25.48
N LYS A 618 10.54 -16.64 -26.04
CA LYS A 618 11.95 -16.33 -25.96
C LYS A 618 12.20 -15.36 -24.81
N PHE A 619 13.08 -15.74 -23.88
CA PHE A 619 13.39 -14.96 -22.68
C PHE A 619 14.87 -14.60 -22.72
N ASP A 620 15.18 -13.40 -23.18
CA ASP A 620 16.55 -12.94 -23.36
C ASP A 620 16.97 -12.07 -22.15
N LYS A 621 18.05 -12.48 -21.48
CA LYS A 621 18.68 -11.65 -20.44
C LYS A 621 19.41 -10.51 -21.12
N VAL A 622 19.02 -9.28 -20.79
CA VAL A 622 19.66 -8.03 -21.25
C VAL A 622 20.98 -7.85 -20.52
N GLY A 623 20.98 -8.03 -19.20
CA GLY A 623 22.16 -7.86 -18.37
C GLY A 623 21.90 -8.07 -16.89
N SER A 624 22.99 -8.11 -16.13
CA SER A 624 23.03 -8.02 -14.67
C SER A 624 23.83 -6.76 -14.32
N TYR A 625 23.32 -5.97 -13.39
CA TYR A 625 23.85 -4.65 -13.07
C TYR A 625 24.07 -4.57 -11.57
N ASP A 626 25.34 -4.49 -11.16
CA ASP A 626 25.76 -4.24 -9.78
C ASP A 626 25.67 -2.74 -9.49
N ALA A 627 24.43 -2.27 -9.43
CA ALA A 627 24.13 -0.85 -9.37
C ALA A 627 24.28 -0.25 -7.97
N HIS A 628 24.14 -1.06 -6.92
CA HIS A 628 24.01 -0.60 -5.55
C HIS A 628 24.85 -1.44 -4.59
N ASP A 629 25.33 -0.81 -3.52
CA ASP A 629 26.15 -1.46 -2.48
C ASP A 629 25.28 -2.19 -1.43
N HIS A 630 23.99 -1.85 -1.37
CA HIS A 630 22.98 -2.45 -0.51
C HIS A 630 21.74 -2.86 -1.31
N VAL A 631 20.83 -3.62 -0.67
CA VAL A 631 19.61 -4.17 -1.29
C VAL A 631 18.87 -3.16 -2.17
N VAL A 632 18.49 -3.61 -3.37
CA VAL A 632 17.63 -2.84 -4.26
C VAL A 632 16.23 -2.78 -3.66
N THR A 633 15.78 -1.59 -3.28
CA THR A 633 14.48 -1.41 -2.61
C THR A 633 13.36 -0.97 -3.54
N GLY A 634 13.66 -0.51 -4.74
CA GLY A 634 12.64 -0.09 -5.69
C GLY A 634 13.14 -0.13 -7.12
N LEU A 635 12.24 -0.53 -8.03
CA LEU A 635 12.42 -0.53 -9.47
C LEU A 635 11.14 -0.02 -10.13
N ALA A 636 11.25 0.91 -11.08
CA ALA A 636 10.09 1.44 -11.80
C ALA A 636 10.40 1.67 -13.27
N TRP A 637 9.66 1.00 -14.16
CA TRP A 637 9.72 1.29 -15.60
C TRP A 637 8.93 2.57 -15.90
N ALA A 638 9.43 3.37 -16.82
CA ALA A 638 8.80 4.59 -17.33
C ALA A 638 8.91 4.67 -18.85
N PHE A 639 8.16 5.59 -19.46
CA PHE A 639 8.21 5.91 -20.88
C PHE A 639 8.11 4.66 -21.79
N ASP A 640 7.06 3.86 -21.59
CA ASP A 640 6.84 2.63 -22.37
C ASP A 640 7.96 1.58 -22.24
N GLY A 641 8.66 1.56 -21.11
CA GLY A 641 9.78 0.64 -20.87
C GLY A 641 11.10 1.07 -21.50
N CYS A 642 11.20 2.32 -21.97
CA CYS A 642 12.47 2.92 -22.43
C CYS A 642 13.39 3.30 -21.27
N CYS A 643 12.84 3.65 -20.10
CA CYS A 643 13.62 4.01 -18.91
C CYS A 643 13.28 3.14 -17.71
N LEU A 644 14.30 2.80 -16.93
CA LEU A 644 14.17 2.14 -15.64
C LEU A 644 14.79 3.04 -14.57
N TYR A 645 14.11 3.18 -13.43
CA TYR A 645 14.64 3.84 -12.25
C TYR A 645 14.88 2.81 -11.15
N SER A 646 16.02 2.90 -10.47
CA SER A 646 16.37 2.05 -9.33
C SER A 646 16.70 2.86 -8.09
N CYS A 647 16.42 2.32 -6.90
CA CYS A 647 16.86 2.89 -5.63
C CYS A 647 17.25 1.79 -4.64
N SER A 648 18.08 2.15 -3.66
CA SER A 648 18.60 1.22 -2.66
C SER A 648 18.73 1.84 -1.26
N GLN A 649 18.84 0.97 -0.26
CA GLN A 649 19.23 1.33 1.11
C GLN A 649 20.60 2.02 1.18
N ASP A 650 21.43 1.94 0.13
CA ASP A 650 22.68 2.72 0.00
C ASP A 650 22.46 4.23 -0.21
N ASN A 651 21.21 4.69 -0.09
CA ASN A 651 20.82 6.08 -0.24
C ASN A 651 20.99 6.60 -1.67
N SER A 652 21.14 5.74 -2.67
CA SER A 652 21.25 6.15 -4.07
C SER A 652 19.95 5.91 -4.84
N VAL A 653 19.76 6.75 -5.87
CA VAL A 653 18.72 6.62 -6.89
C VAL A 653 19.41 6.77 -8.24
N ARG A 654 19.21 5.81 -9.13
CA ARG A 654 19.85 5.75 -10.46
C ARG A 654 18.80 5.68 -11.57
N SER A 655 19.17 6.18 -12.75
CA SER A 655 18.34 6.19 -13.95
C SER A 655 19.05 5.42 -15.06
N TRP A 656 18.29 4.64 -15.81
CA TRP A 656 18.79 3.74 -16.84
C TRP A 656 17.95 3.88 -18.11
N ILE A 657 18.59 3.94 -19.27
CA ILE A 657 17.93 3.88 -20.58
C ILE A 657 18.17 2.51 -21.20
N LEU A 658 17.11 1.91 -21.73
CA LEU A 658 17.19 0.67 -22.49
C LEU A 658 17.55 0.97 -23.95
N CYS A 659 18.81 0.70 -24.31
CA CYS A 659 19.33 0.85 -25.66
C CYS A 659 19.51 -0.52 -26.31
N GLY A 660 18.56 -0.91 -27.16
CA GLY A 660 18.56 -2.21 -27.82
C GLY A 660 18.46 -3.35 -26.80
N SER A 661 19.55 -4.11 -26.63
CA SER A 661 19.64 -5.23 -25.68
C SER A 661 20.58 -4.94 -24.51
N SER A 662 20.77 -3.68 -24.13
CA SER A 662 21.59 -3.27 -22.98
C SER A 662 20.99 -2.05 -22.28
N LEU A 663 21.15 -1.95 -20.96
CA LEU A 663 20.90 -0.72 -20.21
C LEU A 663 22.17 0.13 -20.12
N CYS A 664 21.98 1.45 -20.26
CA CYS A 664 23.00 2.46 -20.01
C CYS A 664 22.58 3.35 -18.85
N GLU A 665 23.47 3.55 -17.88
CA GLU A 665 23.23 4.51 -16.79
C GLU A 665 23.25 5.93 -17.34
N VAL A 666 22.29 6.74 -16.92
CA VAL A 666 22.18 8.16 -17.29
C VAL A 666 21.89 9.03 -16.07
N PRO A 667 22.32 10.30 -16.09
CA PRO A 667 21.96 11.21 -15.01
C PRO A 667 20.45 11.47 -15.00
N LEU A 668 19.88 11.58 -13.80
CA LEU A 668 18.55 12.15 -13.60
C LEU A 668 18.56 13.63 -14.04
N PRO A 669 17.49 14.13 -14.69
CA PRO A 669 17.39 15.54 -15.06
C PRO A 669 17.62 16.44 -13.85
N SER A 670 18.59 17.35 -13.96
CA SER A 670 18.99 18.21 -12.85
C SER A 670 18.20 19.51 -12.77
N ASN A 671 17.49 19.88 -13.83
CA ASN A 671 16.82 21.17 -13.90
C ASN A 671 15.33 21.03 -13.56
N THR A 672 14.86 21.92 -12.71
CA THR A 672 13.48 21.94 -12.22
C THR A 672 12.75 23.11 -12.85
N PRO A 673 11.69 22.88 -13.66
CA PRO A 673 10.85 23.97 -14.13
C PRO A 673 10.14 24.62 -12.92
N GLY A 674 10.03 25.95 -12.95
CA GLY A 674 9.39 26.76 -11.91
C GLY A 674 10.27 27.07 -10.69
N VAL A 675 9.70 27.80 -9.72
CA VAL A 675 10.41 28.18 -8.49
C VAL A 675 10.60 26.94 -7.60
N ASN A 676 11.84 26.66 -7.19
CA ASN A 676 12.16 25.62 -6.22
C ASN A 676 11.27 25.78 -4.98
N SER A 677 10.51 24.75 -4.61
CA SER A 677 9.90 24.77 -3.28
C SER A 677 11.03 24.68 -2.26
N SER A 678 11.31 25.78 -1.57
CA SER A 678 12.13 25.79 -0.37
C SER A 678 11.29 25.16 0.75
N ALA A 679 10.99 23.87 0.65
CA ALA A 679 10.65 23.14 1.86
C ALA A 679 11.91 23.18 2.74
N ASP A 680 11.82 23.74 3.95
CA ASP A 680 12.83 23.68 5.01
C ASP A 680 13.00 22.22 5.49
N LEU A 681 13.40 21.36 4.56
CA LEU A 681 13.53 19.93 4.78
C LEU A 681 15.01 19.58 4.67
N PRO A 682 15.60 18.97 5.71
CA PRO A 682 17.01 18.59 5.70
C PRO A 682 17.32 17.70 4.48
N ASN A 683 18.47 17.91 3.85
CA ASN A 683 18.96 17.08 2.75
C ASN A 683 19.78 15.89 3.27
N VAL A 684 19.42 15.37 4.44
CA VAL A 684 20.25 14.43 5.18
C VAL A 684 19.53 13.09 5.32
N PHE A 685 19.76 12.24 4.34
CA PHE A 685 19.14 10.92 4.22
C PHE A 685 20.19 9.83 4.40
N ASP A 686 19.78 8.69 4.93
CA ASP A 686 20.63 7.51 5.12
C ASP A 686 20.20 6.31 4.26
N SER A 687 18.95 6.23 3.80
CA SER A 687 18.47 5.12 2.97
C SER A 687 17.26 5.48 2.08
N CYS A 688 17.13 4.80 0.93
CA CYS A 688 15.91 4.80 0.12
C CYS A 688 15.14 3.49 0.30
N PHE A 689 13.81 3.53 0.23
CA PHE A 689 12.94 2.37 0.45
C PHE A 689 11.93 2.11 -0.68
N GLY A 690 11.94 2.93 -1.73
CA GLY A 690 11.12 2.68 -2.92
C GLY A 690 11.07 3.86 -3.87
N VAL A 691 10.68 3.57 -5.11
CA VAL A 691 10.46 4.53 -6.18
C VAL A 691 9.13 4.24 -6.87
N SER A 692 8.43 5.28 -7.33
CA SER A 692 7.21 5.15 -8.13
C SER A 692 7.09 6.32 -9.10
N VAL A 693 6.47 6.08 -10.26
CA VAL A 693 6.39 7.04 -11.37
C VAL A 693 4.94 7.53 -11.53
N SER A 694 4.76 8.80 -11.86
CA SER A 694 3.44 9.38 -12.13
C SER A 694 2.78 8.77 -13.38
N SER A 695 1.45 8.81 -13.46
CA SER A 695 0.69 8.19 -14.57
C SER A 695 1.02 8.74 -15.97
N GLY A 696 1.51 9.98 -16.07
CA GLY A 696 2.01 10.59 -17.29
C GLY A 696 3.52 10.44 -17.49
N ASN A 697 4.24 9.72 -16.62
CA ASN A 697 5.69 9.53 -16.69
C ASN A 697 6.53 10.82 -16.67
N LEU A 698 6.07 11.91 -16.03
CA LEU A 698 6.86 13.15 -15.94
C LEU A 698 7.44 13.39 -14.55
N VAL A 699 7.00 12.66 -13.53
CA VAL A 699 7.48 12.80 -12.14
C VAL A 699 7.85 11.44 -11.56
N LEU A 700 8.97 11.41 -10.83
CA LEU A 700 9.43 10.30 -10.01
C LEU A 700 9.27 10.67 -8.52
N ALA A 701 8.62 9.79 -7.74
CA ALA A 701 8.53 9.88 -6.29
C ALA A 701 9.48 8.87 -5.63
N VAL A 702 10.23 9.30 -4.61
CA VAL A 702 11.21 8.49 -3.88
C VAL A 702 10.94 8.58 -2.38
N ALA A 703 10.79 7.45 -1.70
CA ALA A 703 10.66 7.41 -0.24
C ALA A 703 12.02 7.17 0.42
N ARG A 704 12.41 8.06 1.35
CA ARG A 704 13.72 8.06 2.01
C ARG A 704 13.62 8.27 3.50
N SER A 705 14.47 7.62 4.28
CA SER A 705 14.62 7.88 5.71
C SER A 705 15.67 8.97 5.97
N PHE A 706 15.46 9.75 7.03
CA PHE A 706 16.44 10.73 7.45
C PHE A 706 17.52 10.08 8.32
N ASP A 707 18.76 10.56 8.17
CA ASP A 707 19.82 10.25 9.12
C ASP A 707 19.53 10.96 10.45
N VAL A 708 19.03 10.19 11.42
CA VAL A 708 18.66 10.70 12.74
C VAL A 708 19.85 11.31 13.48
N GLY A 709 21.08 10.85 13.23
CA GLY A 709 22.29 11.35 13.89
C GLY A 709 22.67 12.76 13.44
N LEU A 710 22.36 13.11 12.19
CA LEU A 710 22.66 14.42 11.61
C LEU A 710 21.51 15.43 11.75
N LEU A 711 20.30 14.97 12.12
CA LEU A 711 19.17 15.83 12.43
C LEU A 711 19.31 16.53 13.79
N ASN A 712 18.69 17.70 13.92
CA ASN A 712 18.54 18.33 15.23
C ASN A 712 17.66 17.45 16.14
N GLN A 713 18.27 16.91 17.21
CA GLN A 713 17.63 15.95 18.14
C GLN A 713 16.41 16.52 18.89
N MET A 714 16.35 17.84 19.11
CA MET A 714 15.25 18.47 19.85
C MET A 714 14.06 18.83 18.96
N TYR A 715 14.29 19.23 17.70
CA TYR A 715 13.23 19.76 16.83
C TYR A 715 12.88 18.85 15.64
N GLN A 716 13.88 18.38 14.90
CA GLN A 716 13.69 17.68 13.63
C GLN A 716 13.53 16.17 13.83
N ALA A 717 14.44 15.55 14.59
CA ALA A 717 14.45 14.10 14.80
C ALA A 717 13.18 13.57 15.50
N ARG A 718 12.41 14.43 16.17
CA ARG A 718 11.15 14.07 16.86
C ARG A 718 9.92 14.15 15.94
N THR A 719 9.95 15.03 14.94
CA THR A 719 8.79 15.36 14.11
C THR A 719 8.83 14.73 12.73
N GLN A 720 10.04 14.45 12.24
CA GLN A 720 10.28 13.94 10.89
C GLN A 720 11.25 12.77 10.95
N LYS A 721 10.83 11.62 10.40
CA LYS A 721 11.63 10.38 10.35
C LYS A 721 12.00 9.97 8.93
N ALA A 722 11.24 10.43 7.95
CA ALA A 722 11.45 10.16 6.55
C ALA A 722 10.84 11.27 5.70
N ALA A 723 11.03 11.21 4.39
CA ALA A 723 10.35 12.07 3.44
C ALA A 723 10.05 11.35 2.13
N VAL A 724 9.09 11.87 1.39
CA VAL A 724 8.96 11.59 -0.04
C VAL A 724 9.51 12.76 -0.83
N GLU A 725 10.48 12.50 -1.68
CA GLU A 725 11.05 13.46 -2.63
C GLU A 725 10.43 13.27 -4.02
N PHE A 726 10.21 14.39 -4.72
CA PHE A 726 9.69 14.41 -6.08
C PHE A 726 10.71 15.01 -7.04
N PHE A 727 11.00 14.28 -8.11
CA PHE A 727 11.92 14.67 -9.17
C PHE A 727 11.20 14.76 -10.50
N TRP A 728 11.52 15.78 -11.27
CA TRP A 728 11.07 15.86 -12.65
C TRP A 728 11.88 14.89 -13.50
N ILE A 729 11.20 14.06 -14.27
CA ILE A 729 11.80 13.15 -15.24
C ILE A 729 11.38 13.47 -16.68
N GLY A 730 10.54 14.49 -16.90
CA GLY A 730 10.10 14.88 -18.23
C GLY A 730 11.22 15.37 -19.17
N GLY A 731 12.36 15.82 -18.62
CA GLY A 731 13.55 16.16 -19.41
C GLY A 731 14.44 14.96 -19.78
N GLN A 732 14.06 13.74 -19.37
CA GLN A 732 14.84 12.53 -19.63
C GLN A 732 14.98 12.28 -21.13
N GLU A 733 16.23 12.16 -21.58
CA GLU A 733 16.53 11.73 -22.94
C GLU A 733 16.16 10.26 -23.10
N LEU A 734 15.34 9.93 -24.10
CA LEU A 734 14.86 8.55 -24.34
C LEU A 734 15.57 7.86 -25.52
N ASP A 735 16.09 8.64 -26.48
CA ASP A 735 16.77 8.15 -27.68
C ASP A 735 18.18 8.72 -27.76
N ILE A 736 19.21 7.86 -27.66
CA ILE A 736 20.62 8.26 -27.86
C ILE A 736 20.93 8.46 -29.36
N SER A 737 20.11 7.89 -30.25
CA SER A 737 20.43 7.75 -31.69
C SER A 737 19.76 8.77 -32.62
N SER A 738 18.76 9.53 -32.16
CA SER A 738 18.07 10.50 -33.03
C SER A 738 18.53 11.93 -32.76
N SER A 739 19.44 12.42 -33.59
CA SER A 739 19.65 13.85 -33.80
C SER A 739 18.47 14.46 -34.57
N ARG A 740 17.26 14.45 -33.99
CA ARG A 740 16.18 15.28 -34.54
C ARG A 740 16.48 16.73 -34.17
N ILE A 741 16.82 17.51 -35.19
CA ILE A 741 16.95 18.95 -35.09
C ILE A 741 15.56 19.50 -34.74
N PRO A 742 15.41 20.38 -33.72
CA PRO A 742 14.13 21.00 -33.42
C PRO A 742 13.64 21.80 -34.64
N GLU A 743 12.38 21.62 -35.02
CA GLU A 743 11.74 22.37 -36.11
C GLU A 743 11.54 23.87 -35.76
N PHE A 744 11.75 24.25 -34.50
CA PHE A 744 11.69 25.61 -33.97
C PHE A 744 13.04 26.04 -33.40
N ASN A 745 13.39 27.33 -33.54
CA ASN A 745 14.42 27.97 -32.72
C ASN A 745 13.91 28.03 -31.27
N ILE A 746 14.18 26.98 -30.49
CA ILE A 746 13.97 27.00 -29.04
C ILE A 746 15.14 27.78 -28.46
N GLU A 747 14.95 29.07 -28.16
CA GLU A 747 15.97 29.85 -27.47
C GLU A 747 16.18 29.24 -26.06
N ALA A 748 17.42 28.85 -25.77
CA ALA A 748 17.80 28.40 -24.44
C ALA A 748 17.47 29.50 -23.40
N PHE A 749 16.81 29.12 -22.31
CA PHE A 749 16.56 30.01 -21.18
C PHE A 749 17.35 29.53 -19.94
N PRO A 750 17.59 30.41 -18.95
CA PRO A 750 18.54 30.13 -17.87
C PRO A 750 18.23 28.80 -17.16
N GLY A 751 19.20 27.89 -17.17
CA GLY A 751 19.11 26.58 -16.53
C GLY A 751 18.75 25.42 -17.45
N PHE A 752 18.21 25.63 -18.65
CA PHE A 752 17.84 24.54 -19.56
C PHE A 752 18.62 24.57 -20.87
N SER A 753 19.10 23.41 -21.32
CA SER A 753 19.70 23.26 -22.66
C SER A 753 18.61 23.07 -23.72
N GLU A 754 18.88 23.44 -24.98
CA GLU A 754 17.94 23.20 -26.10
C GLU A 754 17.55 21.73 -26.22
N LYS A 755 18.51 20.83 -26.00
CA LYS A 755 18.29 19.37 -26.01
C LYS A 755 17.31 18.92 -24.92
N GLU A 756 17.45 19.46 -23.71
CA GLU A 756 16.55 19.13 -22.61
C GLU A 756 15.14 19.67 -22.85
N LEU A 757 15.00 20.87 -23.40
CA LEU A 757 13.70 21.44 -23.77
C LEU A 757 13.04 20.63 -24.90
N PHE A 758 13.80 20.12 -25.85
CA PHE A 758 13.29 19.21 -26.86
C PHE A 758 12.77 17.89 -26.25
N ASN A 759 13.48 17.34 -25.26
CA ASN A 759 13.04 16.14 -24.55
C ASN A 759 11.74 16.42 -23.76
N TRP A 760 11.67 17.55 -23.05
CA TRP A 760 10.44 17.97 -22.35
C TRP A 760 9.25 18.08 -23.28
N GLU A 761 9.41 18.75 -24.42
CA GLU A 761 8.36 18.88 -25.43
C GLU A 761 7.91 17.49 -25.92
N SER A 762 8.87 16.65 -26.32
CA SER A 762 8.60 15.30 -26.84
C SER A 762 7.90 14.42 -25.82
N ASN A 763 8.35 14.45 -24.57
CA ASN A 763 7.81 13.64 -23.48
C ASN A 763 6.43 14.13 -23.04
N ILE A 764 6.18 15.45 -23.00
CA ILE A 764 4.85 16.01 -22.73
C ILE A 764 3.86 15.61 -23.84
N LEU A 765 4.25 15.73 -25.12
CA LEU A 765 3.41 15.35 -26.25
C LEU A 765 3.11 13.85 -26.26
N TRP A 766 4.12 13.02 -25.98
CA TRP A 766 3.94 11.58 -25.81
C TRP A 766 2.94 11.29 -24.68
N SER A 767 3.09 11.95 -23.54
CA SER A 767 2.22 11.78 -22.37
C SER A 767 0.78 12.20 -22.63
N LEU A 768 0.56 13.31 -23.35
CA LEU A 768 -0.79 13.76 -23.74
C LEU A 768 -1.50 12.73 -24.63
N LYS A 769 -0.77 12.15 -25.60
CA LYS A 769 -1.31 11.13 -26.51
C LYS A 769 -1.80 9.89 -25.76
N GLN A 770 -1.11 9.50 -24.68
CA GLN A 770 -1.50 8.36 -23.85
C GLN A 770 -2.90 8.53 -23.23
N TYR A 771 -3.31 9.76 -22.94
CA TYR A 771 -4.62 10.04 -22.34
C TYR A 771 -5.76 10.12 -23.36
N GLU A 772 -5.49 10.01 -24.66
CA GLU A 772 -6.53 9.89 -25.69
C GLU A 772 -7.20 8.51 -25.67
N HIS A 773 -6.54 7.49 -25.08
CA HIS A 773 -7.13 6.16 -24.94
C HIS A 773 -8.32 6.19 -23.96
N PRO A 774 -9.51 5.66 -24.35
CA PRO A 774 -10.74 5.80 -23.56
C PRO A 774 -10.70 5.08 -22.21
N ASP A 775 -9.90 4.03 -22.10
CA ASP A 775 -9.82 3.22 -20.87
C ASP A 775 -8.78 3.74 -19.86
N LYS A 776 -7.91 4.69 -20.25
CA LYS A 776 -6.99 5.33 -19.30
C LYS A 776 -7.77 6.38 -18.48
N PRO A 777 -7.60 6.49 -17.15
CA PRO A 777 -8.23 7.58 -16.39
C PRO A 777 -7.60 8.94 -16.74
N LEU A 778 -8.37 10.04 -16.73
CA LEU A 778 -7.87 11.40 -17.04
C LEU A 778 -7.15 12.02 -15.86
N VAL A 779 -5.92 11.55 -15.62
CA VAL A 779 -5.08 11.99 -14.50
C VAL A 779 -3.83 12.69 -15.03
N VAL A 780 -4.02 13.91 -15.52
CA VAL A 780 -3.00 14.71 -16.21
C VAL A 780 -2.26 15.69 -15.30
N TRP A 781 -2.21 15.42 -13.99
CA TRP A 781 -1.66 16.35 -13.01
C TRP A 781 -0.22 16.72 -13.33
N ASP A 782 0.63 15.73 -13.59
CA ASP A 782 2.05 15.92 -13.88
C ASP A 782 2.29 16.78 -15.13
N ILE A 783 1.51 16.55 -16.19
CA ILE A 783 1.50 17.38 -17.40
C ILE A 783 1.08 18.82 -17.06
N THR A 784 -0.04 19.00 -16.36
CA THR A 784 -0.52 20.34 -16.02
C THR A 784 0.44 21.09 -15.08
N ALA A 785 1.07 20.39 -14.14
CA ALA A 785 2.04 20.95 -13.22
C ALA A 785 3.32 21.37 -13.95
N ALA A 786 3.84 20.52 -14.86
CA ALA A 786 4.99 20.84 -15.69
C ALA A 786 4.71 22.07 -16.58
N LEU A 787 3.59 22.07 -17.31
CA LEU A 787 3.22 23.18 -18.19
C LEU A 787 2.99 24.48 -17.41
N LEU A 788 2.39 24.42 -16.21
CA LEU A 788 2.25 25.60 -15.35
C LEU A 788 3.60 26.12 -14.85
N ALA A 789 4.51 25.22 -14.48
CA ALA A 789 5.85 25.58 -14.04
C ALA A 789 6.65 26.25 -15.17
N PHE A 790 6.60 25.70 -16.40
CA PHE A 790 7.18 26.35 -17.58
C PHE A 790 6.47 27.64 -17.97
N LYS A 791 5.15 27.77 -17.75
CA LYS A 791 4.41 28.99 -18.10
C LYS A 791 4.88 30.19 -17.28
N GLN A 792 5.34 29.97 -16.05
CA GLN A 792 5.90 31.03 -15.19
C GLN A 792 7.24 31.56 -15.72
N SER A 793 8.07 30.70 -16.30
CA SER A 793 9.43 31.05 -16.75
C SER A 793 9.54 31.31 -18.26
N ALA A 794 8.75 30.62 -19.07
CA ALA A 794 8.82 30.58 -20.53
C ALA A 794 7.41 30.36 -21.16
N PRO A 795 6.51 31.37 -21.11
CA PRO A 795 5.13 31.24 -21.61
C PRO A 795 5.04 30.92 -23.11
N LYS A 796 5.93 31.49 -23.94
CA LYS A 796 5.97 31.22 -25.39
C LYS A 796 6.32 29.77 -25.72
N TYR A 797 7.18 29.13 -24.91
CA TYR A 797 7.51 27.72 -25.06
C TYR A 797 6.30 26.82 -24.77
N VAL A 798 5.53 27.14 -23.72
CA VAL A 798 4.27 26.45 -23.41
C VAL A 798 3.26 26.62 -24.54
N GLU A 799 3.11 27.83 -25.08
CA GLU A 799 2.26 28.07 -26.24
C GLU A 799 2.67 27.21 -27.44
N GLY A 800 3.96 27.15 -27.76
CA GLY A 800 4.49 26.32 -28.85
C GLY A 800 4.14 24.84 -28.69
N ILE A 801 4.30 24.29 -27.48
CA ILE A 801 3.89 22.90 -27.17
C ILE A 801 2.40 22.71 -27.41
N LEU A 802 1.55 23.63 -26.92
CA LEU A 802 0.10 23.53 -27.03
C LEU A 802 -0.36 23.59 -28.49
N ILE A 803 0.18 24.53 -29.29
CA ILE A 803 -0.16 24.64 -30.71
C ILE A 803 0.30 23.39 -31.49
N LYS A 804 1.50 22.88 -31.21
CA LYS A 804 1.99 21.63 -31.81
C LYS A 804 1.13 20.44 -31.42
N TRP A 805 0.73 20.35 -30.16
CA TRP A 805 -0.22 19.34 -29.68
C TRP A 805 -1.55 19.42 -30.44
N LEU A 806 -2.12 20.62 -30.59
CA LEU A 806 -3.37 20.81 -31.34
C LEU A 806 -3.20 20.38 -32.81
N SER A 807 -2.10 20.78 -33.46
CA SER A 807 -1.83 20.44 -34.85
C SER A 807 -1.70 18.93 -35.07
N ILE A 808 -0.94 18.24 -34.21
CA ILE A 808 -0.73 16.79 -34.28
C ILE A 808 -2.04 16.04 -33.99
N SER A 809 -2.80 16.48 -32.99
CA SER A 809 -3.96 15.72 -32.47
C SER A 809 -5.24 15.95 -33.29
N TYR A 810 -5.38 17.11 -33.93
CA TYR A 810 -6.65 17.51 -34.56
C TYR A 810 -6.54 17.82 -36.06
N VAL A 811 -5.41 18.34 -36.53
CA VAL A 811 -5.26 18.79 -37.93
C VAL A 811 -4.49 17.77 -38.77
N GLY A 812 -3.59 16.99 -38.15
CA GLY A 812 -2.77 15.99 -38.84
C GLY A 812 -1.67 16.58 -39.74
N SER A 813 -1.38 17.88 -39.59
CA SER A 813 -0.35 18.60 -40.33
C SER A 813 0.87 18.92 -39.46
N HIS A 814 2.07 18.89 -40.07
CA HIS A 814 3.34 19.33 -39.43
C HIS A 814 3.65 20.81 -39.66
N LEU A 815 2.87 21.52 -40.49
CA LEU A 815 3.04 22.96 -40.70
C LEU A 815 2.48 23.72 -39.50
N SER A 816 3.15 24.80 -39.09
CA SER A 816 2.81 25.69 -37.97
C SER A 816 2.13 26.97 -38.47
N PRO A 817 0.79 27.06 -38.48
CA PRO A 817 0.05 28.27 -38.81
C PRO A 817 0.08 29.23 -37.61
N SER A 818 -0.45 30.44 -37.77
CA SER A 818 -0.56 31.37 -36.64
C SER A 818 -1.46 30.80 -35.54
N THR A 819 -1.22 31.19 -34.28
CA THR A 819 -1.98 30.74 -33.10
C THR A 819 -3.49 30.91 -33.31
N GLU A 820 -3.93 32.07 -33.80
CA GLU A 820 -5.35 32.37 -34.02
C GLU A 820 -5.99 31.50 -35.11
N GLU A 821 -5.31 31.33 -36.25
CA GLU A 821 -5.78 30.44 -37.32
C GLU A 821 -5.93 29.00 -36.83
N MET A 822 -5.04 28.56 -35.94
CA MET A 822 -5.10 27.23 -35.34
C MET A 822 -6.23 27.03 -34.36
N LEU A 823 -6.46 27.98 -33.45
CA LEU A 823 -7.59 27.90 -32.53
C LEU A 823 -8.91 27.93 -33.31
N LEU A 824 -9.02 28.81 -34.31
CA LEU A 824 -10.22 28.94 -35.11
C LEU A 824 -10.47 27.70 -35.99
N HIS A 825 -9.44 27.14 -36.62
CA HIS A 825 -9.57 25.88 -37.36
C HIS A 825 -9.97 24.72 -36.45
N THR A 826 -9.36 24.61 -35.28
CA THR A 826 -9.67 23.55 -34.29
C THR A 826 -11.12 23.61 -33.84
N SER A 827 -11.66 24.81 -33.58
CA SER A 827 -13.07 24.99 -33.17
C SER A 827 -14.07 24.46 -34.22
N ARG A 828 -13.73 24.58 -35.52
CA ARG A 828 -14.60 24.13 -36.64
C ARG A 828 -14.66 22.62 -36.81
N ILE A 829 -13.71 21.88 -36.25
CA ILE A 829 -13.61 20.42 -36.43
C ILE A 829 -14.02 19.62 -35.18
N PHE A 830 -14.48 20.26 -34.10
CA PHE A 830 -14.92 19.58 -32.87
C PHE A 830 -15.94 18.48 -33.09
N GLN A 831 -16.83 18.63 -34.08
CA GLN A 831 -17.80 17.61 -34.46
C GLN A 831 -17.16 16.28 -34.91
N LYS A 832 -15.93 16.31 -35.45
CA LYS A 832 -15.20 15.13 -35.93
C LYS A 832 -14.30 14.51 -34.86
N ILE A 833 -14.15 15.19 -33.73
CA ILE A 833 -13.20 14.87 -32.66
C ILE A 833 -13.89 14.01 -31.59
N THR A 834 -13.12 13.12 -30.95
CA THR A 834 -13.63 12.27 -29.87
C THR A 834 -14.00 13.09 -28.63
N SER A 835 -15.02 12.67 -27.88
CA SER A 835 -15.37 13.35 -26.62
C SER A 835 -14.18 13.36 -25.66
N ARG A 836 -13.37 12.30 -25.70
CA ARG A 836 -12.18 12.12 -24.89
C ARG A 836 -11.12 13.21 -25.13
N GLN A 837 -10.86 13.55 -26.38
CA GLN A 837 -9.93 14.62 -26.73
C GLN A 837 -10.48 16.00 -26.33
N LEU A 838 -11.79 16.24 -26.49
CA LEU A 838 -12.44 17.47 -26.01
C LEU A 838 -12.31 17.62 -24.48
N HIS A 839 -12.44 16.53 -23.73
CA HIS A 839 -12.20 16.54 -22.27
C HIS A 839 -10.77 16.93 -21.94
N LEU A 840 -9.79 16.38 -22.64
CA LEU A 840 -8.38 16.70 -22.47
C LEU A 840 -8.10 18.19 -22.79
N LEU A 841 -8.64 18.70 -23.89
CA LEU A 841 -8.58 20.12 -24.24
C LEU A 841 -9.16 20.99 -23.13
N ASN A 842 -10.34 20.65 -22.61
CA ASN A 842 -10.98 21.43 -21.57
C ASN A 842 -10.17 21.45 -20.27
N ILE A 843 -9.50 20.35 -19.92
CA ILE A 843 -8.59 20.31 -18.77
C ILE A 843 -7.43 21.27 -18.98
N ILE A 844 -6.74 21.18 -20.12
CA ILE A 844 -5.57 22.03 -20.43
C ILE A 844 -5.97 23.51 -20.48
N CYS A 845 -7.06 23.85 -21.17
CA CYS A 845 -7.56 25.23 -21.22
C CYS A 845 -7.86 25.76 -19.81
N ARG A 846 -8.55 24.99 -18.94
CA ARG A 846 -8.92 25.45 -17.59
C ARG A 846 -7.74 25.48 -16.62
N ARG A 847 -6.84 24.51 -16.69
CA ARG A 847 -5.77 24.31 -15.70
C ARG A 847 -4.47 24.98 -16.06
N VAL A 848 -4.17 25.15 -17.34
CA VAL A 848 -2.89 25.69 -17.83
C VAL A 848 -3.10 27.07 -18.44
N VAL A 849 -3.99 27.19 -19.43
CA VAL A 849 -4.15 28.44 -20.20
C VAL A 849 -4.88 29.51 -19.39
N LEU A 850 -6.04 29.19 -18.82
CA LEU A 850 -6.91 30.09 -18.07
C LEU A 850 -6.72 29.98 -16.55
N SER A 851 -5.56 29.49 -16.10
CA SER A 851 -5.28 29.21 -14.69
C SER A 851 -5.40 30.42 -13.76
N VAL A 852 -5.26 31.63 -14.30
CA VAL A 852 -5.40 32.91 -13.57
C VAL A 852 -6.88 33.21 -13.25
N LEU A 853 -7.81 32.71 -14.06
CA LEU A 853 -9.24 32.97 -13.90
C LEU A 853 -9.89 31.95 -12.97
N LYS A 854 -10.70 32.43 -12.02
CA LYS A 854 -11.54 31.53 -11.19
C LYS A 854 -12.55 30.79 -12.07
N ALA A 855 -12.76 29.50 -11.80
CA ALA A 855 -13.68 28.67 -12.60
C ALA A 855 -15.10 29.24 -12.64
N ASP A 856 -15.59 29.83 -11.54
CA ASP A 856 -16.88 30.53 -11.50
C ASP A 856 -16.98 31.65 -12.54
N LYS A 857 -15.91 32.46 -12.70
CA LYS A 857 -15.89 33.56 -13.69
C LYS A 857 -15.97 33.02 -15.12
N ILE A 858 -15.25 31.94 -15.41
CA ILE A 858 -15.27 31.23 -16.69
C ILE A 858 -16.69 30.70 -16.96
N ASN A 859 -17.31 30.08 -15.96
CA ASN A 859 -18.64 29.46 -16.09
C ASN A 859 -19.75 30.50 -16.31
N THR A 860 -19.64 31.71 -15.72
CA THR A 860 -20.65 32.76 -15.84
C THR A 860 -20.48 33.69 -17.05
N LYS A 861 -19.47 33.47 -17.91
CA LYS A 861 -19.16 34.36 -19.06
C LYS A 861 -19.08 35.84 -18.68
N GLN A 862 -18.53 36.19 -17.52
CA GLN A 862 -18.39 37.60 -17.14
C GLN A 862 -17.25 38.24 -17.95
N GLN A 863 -17.62 39.02 -18.97
CA GLN A 863 -16.73 39.76 -19.88
C GLN A 863 -16.00 40.94 -19.23
N ASN A 864 -16.07 41.13 -17.91
CA ASN A 864 -15.38 42.23 -17.25
C ASN A 864 -13.92 41.84 -16.95
N LEU A 865 -13.10 41.69 -18.00
CA LEU A 865 -11.67 42.01 -17.88
C LEU A 865 -11.52 43.52 -18.00
N GLY A 866 -11.88 44.21 -16.91
CA GLY A 866 -11.66 45.65 -16.81
C GLY A 866 -10.20 45.94 -16.49
N GLY A 867 -9.41 46.28 -17.50
CA GLY A 867 -8.24 47.16 -17.39
C GLY A 867 -6.85 46.51 -17.44
N LEU A 868 -6.35 46.23 -18.65
CA LEU A 868 -5.06 46.71 -19.20
C LEU A 868 -5.01 46.29 -20.69
N TYR A 869 -4.95 47.24 -21.62
CA TYR A 869 -4.85 46.94 -23.06
C TYR A 869 -3.52 46.26 -23.39
N ASP A 870 -3.47 44.92 -23.45
CA ASP A 870 -2.30 44.13 -23.87
C ASP A 870 -2.68 42.93 -24.76
N ALA A 871 -1.80 42.54 -25.68
CA ALA A 871 -1.97 41.43 -26.63
C ALA A 871 -2.20 40.05 -25.95
N GLU A 872 -1.80 39.90 -24.68
CA GLU A 872 -2.07 38.70 -23.88
C GLU A 872 -3.58 38.53 -23.57
N GLU A 873 -4.34 39.63 -23.52
CA GLU A 873 -5.77 39.61 -23.25
C GLU A 873 -6.54 39.05 -24.45
N GLU A 874 -6.24 39.51 -25.67
CA GLU A 874 -6.82 39.02 -26.92
C GLU A 874 -6.56 37.52 -27.11
N GLN A 875 -5.35 37.06 -26.81
CA GLN A 875 -5.01 35.64 -26.86
C GLN A 875 -5.80 34.82 -25.81
N MET A 876 -5.93 35.31 -24.57
CA MET A 876 -6.76 34.66 -23.56
C MET A 876 -8.24 34.58 -23.99
N THR A 877 -8.77 35.61 -24.66
CA THR A 877 -10.15 35.57 -25.17
C THR A 877 -10.35 34.49 -26.23
N SER A 878 -9.40 34.31 -27.15
CA SER A 878 -9.46 33.26 -28.18
C SER A 878 -9.47 31.85 -27.57
N TRP A 879 -8.62 31.60 -26.57
CA TRP A 879 -8.63 30.34 -25.84
C TRP A 879 -9.90 30.11 -25.01
N MET A 880 -10.47 31.18 -24.46
CA MET A 880 -11.75 31.11 -23.75
C MET A 880 -12.89 30.76 -24.71
N GLU A 881 -12.92 31.34 -25.90
CA GLU A 881 -13.92 31.02 -26.93
C GLU A 881 -13.79 29.57 -27.40
N LEU A 882 -12.56 29.07 -27.59
CA LEU A 882 -12.30 27.67 -27.91
C LEU A 882 -12.84 26.72 -26.82
N LEU A 883 -12.56 27.02 -25.55
CA LEU A 883 -13.06 26.25 -24.41
C LEU A 883 -14.60 26.23 -24.37
N LEU A 884 -15.23 27.40 -24.51
CA LEU A 884 -16.69 27.52 -24.49
C LEU A 884 -17.35 26.77 -25.65
N SER A 885 -16.72 26.80 -26.83
CA SER A 885 -17.17 26.05 -28.01
C SER A 885 -17.06 24.54 -27.80
N SER A 886 -15.96 24.06 -27.21
CA SER A 886 -15.77 22.64 -26.85
C SER A 886 -16.79 22.18 -25.79
N GLU A 887 -17.04 22.99 -24.75
CA GLU A 887 -18.04 22.67 -23.73
C GLU A 887 -19.47 22.69 -24.27
N ARG A 888 -19.77 23.54 -25.26
CA ARG A 888 -21.06 23.54 -25.97
C ARG A 888 -21.24 22.24 -26.75
N GLU A 889 -20.25 21.83 -27.54
CA GLU A 889 -20.26 20.57 -28.30
C GLU A 889 -20.49 19.36 -27.38
N LEU A 890 -19.79 19.27 -26.23
CA LEU A 890 -19.99 18.20 -25.25
C LEU A 890 -21.41 18.22 -24.64
N ARG A 891 -21.98 19.41 -24.42
CA ARG A 891 -23.36 19.57 -23.94
C ARG A 891 -24.36 19.10 -24.99
N GLU A 892 -24.17 19.44 -26.27
CA GLU A 892 -25.00 18.96 -27.38
C GLU A 892 -24.98 17.43 -27.48
N ARG A 893 -23.80 16.80 -27.36
CA ARG A 893 -23.66 15.33 -27.34
C ARG A 893 -24.43 14.69 -26.18
N LEU A 894 -24.36 15.28 -24.98
CA LEU A 894 -25.09 14.81 -23.81
C LEU A 894 -26.61 14.93 -23.98
N VAL A 895 -27.08 16.07 -24.46
CA VAL A 895 -28.52 16.34 -24.67
C VAL A 895 -29.07 15.45 -25.78
N GLY A 896 -28.37 15.34 -26.91
CA GLY A 896 -28.77 14.48 -28.02
C GLY A 896 -28.81 13.00 -27.62
N PHE A 897 -27.85 12.55 -26.81
CA PHE A 897 -27.88 11.20 -26.23
C PHE A 897 -29.09 11.01 -25.32
N SER A 898 -29.39 11.98 -24.45
CA SER A 898 -30.51 11.91 -23.51
C SER A 898 -31.86 11.83 -24.23
N PHE A 899 -32.06 12.65 -25.27
CA PHE A 899 -33.26 12.61 -26.11
C PHE A 899 -33.38 11.30 -26.91
N SER A 900 -32.30 10.80 -27.49
CA SER A 900 -32.34 9.52 -28.21
C SER A 900 -32.61 8.33 -27.29
N ALA A 901 -32.03 8.33 -26.09
CA ALA A 901 -32.24 7.31 -25.09
C ALA A 901 -33.71 7.24 -24.65
N ILE A 902 -34.35 8.39 -24.35
CA ILE A 902 -35.76 8.40 -23.96
C ILE A 902 -36.68 8.00 -25.10
N LEU A 903 -36.42 8.45 -26.33
CA LEU A 903 -37.19 8.04 -27.51
C LEU A 903 -37.11 6.52 -27.68
N SER A 904 -35.92 5.94 -27.59
CA SER A 904 -35.71 4.49 -27.68
C SER A 904 -36.45 3.72 -26.59
N LEU A 905 -36.47 4.21 -25.34
CA LEU A 905 -37.21 3.61 -24.24
C LEU A 905 -38.73 3.65 -24.45
N VAL A 906 -39.26 4.77 -24.97
CA VAL A 906 -40.70 4.94 -25.26
C VAL A 906 -41.19 3.98 -26.36
N PHE A 907 -40.30 3.56 -27.27
CA PHE A 907 -40.60 2.60 -28.35
C PHE A 907 -40.38 1.13 -27.95
N GLN A 908 -39.79 0.83 -26.77
CA GLN A 908 -39.65 -0.51 -26.22
C GLN A 908 -40.79 -0.82 -25.22
N SER A 909 -41.33 -2.06 -25.21
CA SER A 909 -42.54 -2.41 -24.44
C SER A 909 -42.34 -2.36 -22.92
N ALA A 910 -43.37 -1.89 -22.19
CA ALA A 910 -43.48 -1.53 -20.77
C ALA A 910 -43.02 -2.55 -19.67
N THR A 911 -42.37 -3.66 -20.00
CA THR A 911 -42.22 -4.79 -19.04
C THR A 911 -40.90 -4.91 -18.27
N ASP A 912 -39.85 -4.13 -18.57
CA ASP A 912 -38.50 -4.31 -17.97
C ASP A 912 -37.93 -3.04 -17.25
N PHE A 913 -38.79 -2.15 -16.76
CA PHE A 913 -38.43 -0.77 -16.37
C PHE A 913 -37.71 -0.60 -15.01
N SER A 914 -37.43 -1.68 -14.27
CA SER A 914 -36.84 -1.58 -12.92
C SER A 914 -35.66 -2.53 -12.70
N ARG A 915 -34.68 -2.55 -13.61
CA ARG A 915 -33.39 -3.20 -13.33
C ARG A 915 -32.50 -2.26 -12.50
N LEU A 916 -32.07 -2.75 -11.34
CA LEU A 916 -31.14 -2.03 -10.46
C LEU A 916 -29.80 -1.83 -11.19
N GLY A 917 -29.40 -0.58 -11.47
CA GLY A 917 -28.09 -0.26 -12.07
C GLY A 917 -28.10 0.37 -13.47
N CYS A 918 -29.24 0.43 -14.16
CA CYS A 918 -29.34 1.09 -15.47
C CYS A 918 -29.39 2.63 -15.35
N TRP A 919 -28.68 3.34 -16.23
CA TRP A 919 -28.72 4.80 -16.34
C TRP A 919 -30.03 5.30 -16.97
N HIS A 920 -30.56 6.42 -16.46
CA HIS A 920 -31.76 7.08 -16.99
C HIS A 920 -31.52 8.58 -17.20
N PRO A 921 -32.06 9.19 -18.28
CA PRO A 921 -31.96 10.62 -18.49
C PRO A 921 -32.83 11.39 -17.50
N PHE A 922 -32.29 12.48 -16.94
CA PHE A 922 -33.00 13.39 -16.04
C PHE A 922 -32.94 14.82 -16.59
N GLY A 923 -33.94 15.64 -16.28
CA GLY A 923 -33.96 17.06 -16.65
C GLY A 923 -34.30 17.36 -18.11
N LEU A 924 -35.11 16.49 -18.74
CA LEU A 924 -35.50 16.64 -20.15
C LEU A 924 -36.16 18.00 -20.44
N ALA A 925 -37.06 18.47 -19.58
CA ALA A 925 -37.70 19.78 -19.73
C ALA A 925 -36.68 20.95 -19.69
N GLN A 926 -35.64 20.84 -18.86
CA GLN A 926 -34.57 21.83 -18.79
C GLN A 926 -33.69 21.79 -20.05
N MET A 927 -33.39 20.59 -20.56
CA MET A 927 -32.65 20.40 -21.80
C MET A 927 -33.40 20.95 -23.02
N GLU A 928 -34.71 20.76 -23.11
CA GLU A 928 -35.56 21.33 -24.17
C GLU A 928 -35.54 22.86 -24.14
N ARG A 929 -35.66 23.46 -22.95
CA ARG A 929 -35.52 24.91 -22.79
C ARG A 929 -34.14 25.41 -23.17
N TRP A 930 -33.10 24.67 -22.86
CA TRP A 930 -31.74 24.99 -23.28
C TRP A 930 -31.62 25.03 -24.80
N VAL A 931 -32.14 24.01 -25.51
CA VAL A 931 -32.17 24.00 -26.98
C VAL A 931 -32.98 25.18 -27.55
N ALA A 932 -34.10 25.54 -26.92
CA ALA A 932 -34.90 26.69 -27.34
C ALA A 932 -34.19 28.04 -27.16
N LEU A 933 -33.44 28.22 -26.07
CA LEU A 933 -32.67 29.44 -25.82
C LEU A 933 -31.45 29.58 -26.75
N ASP A 934 -30.84 28.46 -27.13
CA ASP A 934 -29.66 28.41 -28.00
C ASP A 934 -30.01 28.05 -29.47
N HIS A 935 -31.26 28.27 -29.91
CA HIS A 935 -31.80 27.78 -31.18
C HIS A 935 -30.94 28.10 -32.41
N ASP A 936 -30.33 29.29 -32.47
CA ASP A 936 -29.52 29.69 -33.63
C ASP A 936 -28.13 29.03 -33.68
N HIS A 937 -27.66 28.50 -32.54
CA HIS A 937 -26.30 27.97 -32.39
C HIS A 937 -26.26 26.44 -32.33
N VAL A 938 -27.39 25.79 -32.02
CA VAL A 938 -27.51 24.34 -31.90
C VAL A 938 -27.72 23.70 -33.28
N GLN A 939 -27.21 22.48 -33.47
CA GLN A 939 -27.41 21.73 -34.71
C GLN A 939 -28.87 21.32 -34.97
N ASP A 940 -29.26 21.32 -36.24
CA ASP A 940 -30.65 21.06 -36.66
C ASP A 940 -31.17 19.69 -36.23
N GLN A 941 -30.30 18.68 -36.21
CA GLN A 941 -30.65 17.36 -35.73
C GLN A 941 -31.08 17.36 -34.26
N LEU A 942 -30.42 18.17 -33.41
CA LEU A 942 -30.79 18.26 -32.00
C LEU A 942 -32.13 18.98 -31.83
N LYS A 943 -32.43 19.97 -32.68
CA LYS A 943 -33.73 20.64 -32.73
C LYS A 943 -34.85 19.66 -33.09
N LEU A 944 -34.62 18.79 -34.07
CA LEU A 944 -35.56 17.74 -34.44
C LEU A 944 -35.84 16.81 -33.25
N LEU A 945 -34.79 16.31 -32.58
CA LEU A 945 -34.94 15.46 -31.39
C LEU A 945 -35.71 16.17 -30.27
N ALA A 946 -35.42 17.43 -29.99
CA ALA A 946 -36.13 18.22 -28.99
C ALA A 946 -37.63 18.35 -29.32
N SER A 947 -37.98 18.59 -30.59
CA SER A 947 -39.38 18.67 -31.03
C SER A 947 -40.12 17.33 -30.87
N GLU A 948 -39.43 16.21 -31.12
CA GLU A 948 -40.02 14.88 -30.96
C GLU A 948 -40.27 14.51 -29.50
N VAL A 949 -39.35 14.87 -28.61
CA VAL A 949 -39.51 14.66 -27.15
C VAL A 949 -40.65 15.54 -26.62
N GLY A 950 -40.73 16.81 -27.02
CA GLY A 950 -41.81 17.70 -26.60
C GLY A 950 -43.21 17.25 -27.04
N ASN A 951 -43.31 16.48 -28.13
CA ASN A 951 -44.59 15.89 -28.58
C ASN A 951 -45.07 14.70 -27.71
N LEU A 952 -44.27 14.21 -26.77
CA LEU A 952 -44.55 13.01 -25.96
C LEU A 952 -45.10 13.30 -24.55
N ASP A 953 -45.45 14.56 -24.25
CA ASP A 953 -45.79 15.09 -22.90
C ASP A 953 -46.62 14.15 -22.00
N SER A 954 -47.66 13.49 -22.51
CA SER A 954 -48.51 12.59 -21.69
C SER A 954 -47.88 11.22 -21.40
N ARG A 955 -47.00 10.71 -22.28
CA ARG A 955 -46.31 9.41 -22.13
C ARG A 955 -45.03 9.54 -21.30
N LEU A 956 -44.37 10.70 -21.33
CA LEU A 956 -43.14 10.96 -20.58
C LEU A 956 -43.33 10.89 -19.07
N LEU A 957 -44.47 11.39 -18.56
CA LEU A 957 -44.83 11.34 -17.13
C LEU A 957 -44.92 9.92 -16.57
N SER A 958 -45.14 8.90 -17.42
CA SER A 958 -45.18 7.49 -16.99
C SER A 958 -43.80 6.83 -16.93
N ILE A 959 -42.77 7.43 -17.54
CA ILE A 959 -41.43 6.84 -17.74
C ILE A 959 -40.34 7.63 -16.98
N CYS A 960 -40.48 8.95 -16.85
CA CYS A 960 -39.46 9.81 -16.24
C CYS A 960 -40.07 11.06 -15.58
N ASP A 961 -39.35 11.63 -14.60
CA ASP A 961 -39.72 12.89 -13.92
C ASP A 961 -39.60 14.09 -14.89
N TYR A 962 -40.65 14.34 -15.67
CA TYR A 962 -40.75 15.52 -16.53
C TYR A 962 -41.26 16.72 -15.71
N VAL A 963 -40.33 17.45 -15.09
CA VAL A 963 -40.64 18.61 -14.23
C VAL A 963 -40.36 19.92 -14.97
N GLY A 964 -41.43 20.56 -15.46
CA GLY A 964 -41.35 21.86 -16.12
C GLY A 964 -41.09 23.03 -15.16
N ALA A 965 -41.60 23.00 -13.93
CA ALA A 965 -41.44 24.11 -12.98
C ALA A 965 -40.58 23.69 -11.78
N GLU A 966 -39.40 24.31 -11.64
CA GLU A 966 -38.48 24.04 -10.54
C GLU A 966 -38.76 24.95 -9.35
N GLN A 967 -38.50 24.45 -8.14
CA GLN A 967 -38.68 25.19 -6.89
C GLN A 967 -37.35 25.37 -6.15
N CYS A 968 -37.22 26.47 -5.42
CA CYS A 968 -36.05 26.76 -4.62
C CYS A 968 -35.97 25.85 -3.39
N SER A 969 -34.84 25.17 -3.20
CA SER A 969 -34.61 24.30 -2.04
C SER A 969 -34.60 25.01 -0.68
N TYR A 970 -34.48 26.35 -0.67
CA TYR A 970 -34.43 27.16 0.56
C TYR A 970 -35.75 27.87 0.89
N CYS A 971 -36.47 28.36 -0.13
CA CYS A 971 -37.69 29.16 0.08
C CYS A 971 -38.90 28.71 -0.74
N SER A 972 -38.81 27.61 -1.47
CA SER A 972 -39.89 27.02 -2.29
C SER A 972 -40.45 27.92 -3.41
N ALA A 973 -39.91 29.12 -3.62
CA ALA A 973 -40.29 30.00 -4.73
C ALA A 973 -39.92 29.37 -6.10
N SER A 974 -40.66 29.75 -7.14
CA SER A 974 -40.40 29.33 -8.53
C SER A 974 -39.01 29.74 -9.01
N VAL A 975 -38.39 28.85 -9.76
CA VAL A 975 -37.06 29.04 -10.37
C VAL A 975 -37.20 28.93 -11.90
N PRO A 976 -37.13 30.05 -12.64
CA PRO A 976 -37.10 30.01 -14.10
C PRO A 976 -35.80 29.41 -14.62
N PHE A 977 -35.84 28.89 -15.85
CA PHE A 977 -34.64 28.41 -16.54
C PHE A 977 -34.05 29.55 -17.38
N GLU A 978 -32.92 30.11 -16.91
CA GLU A 978 -32.21 31.20 -17.59
C GLU A 978 -30.82 30.78 -18.08
N SER A 979 -30.16 29.87 -17.36
CA SER A 979 -28.81 29.39 -17.64
C SER A 979 -28.69 27.93 -17.22
N PRO A 980 -27.86 27.12 -17.91
CA PRO A 980 -27.63 25.72 -17.54
C PRO A 980 -26.73 25.53 -16.30
N GLU A 981 -26.05 26.58 -15.82
CA GLU A 981 -25.06 26.48 -14.73
C GLU A 981 -25.55 27.04 -13.38
N VAL A 982 -26.26 28.18 -13.42
CA VAL A 982 -26.71 28.93 -12.25
C VAL A 982 -28.19 29.25 -12.41
N ALA A 983 -28.93 29.22 -11.31
CA ALA A 983 -30.32 29.65 -11.27
C ALA A 983 -30.55 30.66 -10.13
N PHE A 984 -31.55 31.52 -10.30
CA PHE A 984 -32.00 32.45 -9.26
C PHE A 984 -33.49 32.21 -8.99
N CYS A 985 -33.89 32.10 -7.73
CA CYS A 985 -35.31 32.03 -7.40
C CYS A 985 -35.97 33.40 -7.43
N GLN A 986 -37.27 33.43 -7.71
CA GLN A 986 -38.05 34.67 -7.76
C GLN A 986 -38.32 35.31 -6.38
N GLY A 987 -37.86 34.68 -5.28
CA GLY A 987 -38.14 35.10 -3.91
C GLY A 987 -39.59 34.85 -3.49
N VAL A 988 -39.85 34.76 -2.18
CA VAL A 988 -41.22 34.67 -1.65
C VAL A 988 -41.80 36.09 -1.60
N LYS A 989 -42.96 36.31 -2.23
CA LYS A 989 -43.65 37.61 -2.16
C LYS A 989 -44.35 37.75 -0.81
N TYR A 990 -43.91 38.69 0.02
CA TYR A 990 -44.63 39.12 1.24
C TYR A 990 -45.01 40.59 1.07
N SER A 991 -46.32 40.89 1.08
CA SER A 991 -46.87 42.26 1.15
C SER A 991 -46.06 43.32 0.37
N ASP A 992 -46.20 43.31 -0.96
CA ASP A 992 -45.57 44.24 -1.93
C ASP A 992 -44.03 44.34 -1.92
N ARG A 993 -43.31 43.49 -1.17
CA ARG A 993 -41.85 43.35 -1.26
C ARG A 993 -41.48 41.93 -1.68
N VAL A 994 -40.62 41.83 -2.70
CA VAL A 994 -40.02 40.55 -3.14
C VAL A 994 -38.97 40.16 -2.11
N GLY A 995 -39.10 38.99 -1.48
CA GLY A 995 -38.09 38.44 -0.57
C GLY A 995 -36.73 38.20 -1.27
N GLN A 996 -35.67 37.97 -0.50
CA GLN A 996 -34.33 37.73 -1.07
C GLN A 996 -34.33 36.56 -2.08
N SER A 997 -33.72 36.79 -3.25
CA SER A 997 -33.48 35.76 -4.25
C SER A 997 -32.25 34.92 -3.85
N HIS A 998 -32.39 33.60 -3.94
CA HIS A 998 -31.30 32.67 -3.66
C HIS A 998 -30.61 32.28 -4.96
N ARG A 999 -29.27 32.31 -4.96
CA ARG A 999 -28.44 31.75 -6.02
C ARG A 999 -28.32 30.24 -5.82
N LEU A 1000 -28.68 29.48 -6.84
CA LEU A 1000 -28.71 28.01 -6.83
C LEU A 1000 -27.78 27.46 -7.90
N ALA A 1001 -27.09 26.36 -7.61
CA ALA A 1001 -26.30 25.63 -8.61
C ALA A 1001 -27.20 24.66 -9.38
N ARG A 1002 -26.97 24.53 -10.69
CA ARG A 1002 -27.60 23.50 -11.52
C ARG A 1002 -26.66 22.31 -11.71
N CYS A 1003 -27.26 21.14 -11.89
CA CYS A 1003 -26.54 19.92 -12.17
C CYS A 1003 -25.94 19.99 -13.58
N ALA A 1004 -24.63 19.77 -13.69
CA ALA A 1004 -23.90 19.72 -14.96
C ALA A 1004 -24.41 18.67 -15.96
N VAL A 1005 -25.16 17.67 -15.49
CA VAL A 1005 -25.68 16.57 -16.30
C VAL A 1005 -27.15 16.80 -16.66
N SER A 1006 -28.02 17.02 -15.67
CA SER A 1006 -29.47 17.17 -15.91
C SER A 1006 -29.93 18.61 -16.13
N MET A 1007 -29.07 19.60 -15.89
CA MET A 1007 -29.40 21.03 -15.86
C MET A 1007 -30.47 21.42 -14.82
N GLN A 1008 -30.91 20.49 -13.96
CA GLN A 1008 -31.87 20.77 -12.90
C GLN A 1008 -31.19 21.46 -11.70
N VAL A 1009 -31.96 22.22 -10.93
CA VAL A 1009 -31.52 22.77 -9.64
C VAL A 1009 -31.04 21.64 -8.73
N CYS A 1010 -29.82 21.77 -8.21
CA CYS A 1010 -29.25 20.77 -7.31
C CYS A 1010 -30.02 20.71 -5.97
N PRO A 1011 -30.22 19.51 -5.38
CA PRO A 1011 -30.67 19.38 -4.00
C PRO A 1011 -29.63 19.95 -3.02
N THR A 1012 -30.02 20.13 -1.76
CA THR A 1012 -29.18 20.78 -0.74
C THR A 1012 -27.91 20.01 -0.40
N THR A 1013 -27.96 18.69 -0.28
CA THR A 1013 -26.80 17.76 -0.23
C THR A 1013 -27.30 16.31 -0.29
N PRO A 1014 -26.45 15.34 -0.68
CA PRO A 1014 -25.07 15.45 -1.16
C PRO A 1014 -24.95 15.46 -2.70
N LEU A 1015 -23.83 16.01 -3.20
CA LEU A 1015 -23.56 16.24 -4.61
C LEU A 1015 -22.16 15.75 -5.00
N TRP A 1016 -22.00 15.32 -6.24
CA TRP A 1016 -20.70 15.14 -6.87
C TRP A 1016 -20.11 16.49 -7.27
N PHE A 1017 -18.82 16.66 -7.08
CA PHE A 1017 -18.10 17.89 -7.35
C PHE A 1017 -16.89 17.62 -8.25
N CYS A 1018 -16.74 18.41 -9.31
CA CYS A 1018 -15.55 18.35 -10.16
C CYS A 1018 -14.52 19.40 -9.73
N VAL A 1019 -13.34 18.95 -9.31
CA VAL A 1019 -12.24 19.86 -8.89
C VAL A 1019 -11.74 20.72 -10.06
N CYS A 1020 -11.92 20.29 -11.32
CA CYS A 1020 -11.44 21.01 -12.51
C CYS A 1020 -12.33 22.17 -12.95
N CYS A 1021 -13.61 21.92 -13.22
CA CYS A 1021 -14.53 22.96 -13.66
C CYS A 1021 -15.37 23.59 -12.53
N GLN A 1022 -15.24 23.09 -11.30
CA GLN A 1022 -16.02 23.50 -10.12
C GLN A 1022 -17.54 23.35 -10.29
N ARG A 1023 -17.97 22.47 -11.20
CA ARG A 1023 -19.40 22.15 -11.41
C ARG A 1023 -19.87 21.01 -10.52
N TRP A 1024 -21.17 21.05 -10.21
CA TRP A 1024 -21.85 20.09 -9.36
C TRP A 1024 -22.70 19.12 -10.20
N ALA A 1025 -22.83 17.88 -9.75
CA ALA A 1025 -23.73 16.91 -10.34
C ALA A 1025 -24.50 16.14 -9.26
N SER A 1026 -25.83 16.20 -9.33
CA SER A 1026 -26.70 15.34 -8.52
C SER A 1026 -26.98 14.00 -9.18
N LYS A 1027 -26.85 13.94 -10.52
CA LYS A 1027 -27.01 12.75 -11.35
C LYS A 1027 -25.74 12.50 -12.16
N LEU A 1028 -25.47 11.23 -12.46
CA LEU A 1028 -24.27 10.81 -13.18
C LEU A 1028 -24.49 10.82 -14.69
N ALA A 1029 -23.44 11.12 -15.45
CA ALA A 1029 -23.45 11.03 -16.90
C ALA A 1029 -23.29 9.57 -17.36
N PRO A 1030 -23.85 9.19 -18.53
CA PRO A 1030 -23.70 7.85 -19.07
C PRO A 1030 -22.28 7.61 -19.55
N GLN A 1031 -21.71 6.42 -19.31
CA GLN A 1031 -20.33 6.11 -19.72
C GLN A 1031 -20.10 6.29 -21.23
N THR A 1032 -21.13 6.08 -22.04
CA THR A 1032 -21.11 6.23 -23.50
C THR A 1032 -20.67 7.64 -23.94
N LEU A 1033 -21.04 8.68 -23.20
CA LEU A 1033 -20.65 10.07 -23.50
C LEU A 1033 -19.14 10.23 -23.64
N PHE A 1034 -18.39 9.54 -22.78
CA PHE A 1034 -16.92 9.62 -22.68
C PHE A 1034 -16.20 8.84 -23.78
N LYS A 1035 -16.91 7.90 -24.44
CA LYS A 1035 -16.36 7.03 -25.51
C LYS A 1035 -16.84 7.41 -26.91
N MET A 1036 -17.60 8.50 -27.07
CA MET A 1036 -18.11 8.91 -28.39
C MET A 1036 -16.96 9.34 -29.32
N PRO A 1037 -16.84 8.74 -30.53
CA PRO A 1037 -15.75 9.04 -31.45
C PRO A 1037 -15.92 10.37 -32.20
N ARG A 1038 -17.16 10.80 -32.40
CA ARG A 1038 -17.53 12.04 -33.10
C ARG A 1038 -18.98 12.42 -32.77
N TYR A 1039 -19.42 13.60 -33.20
CA TYR A 1039 -20.82 13.99 -33.18
C TYR A 1039 -21.66 12.99 -34.01
N PRO A 1040 -22.69 12.34 -33.43
CA PRO A 1040 -23.50 11.36 -34.16
C PRO A 1040 -24.30 11.99 -35.30
N LEU A 1041 -24.15 11.48 -36.52
CA LEU A 1041 -24.96 11.91 -37.68
C LEU A 1041 -26.44 11.52 -37.53
N ASP A 1042 -26.70 10.39 -36.88
CA ASP A 1042 -28.04 9.98 -36.46
C ASP A 1042 -28.00 9.35 -35.06
N PHE A 1043 -28.41 10.11 -34.04
CA PHE A 1043 -28.51 9.61 -32.67
C PHE A 1043 -29.45 8.41 -32.53
N LYS A 1044 -30.45 8.23 -33.42
CA LYS A 1044 -31.38 7.08 -33.39
C LYS A 1044 -30.77 5.82 -33.99
N SER A 1045 -30.00 5.95 -35.07
CA SER A 1045 -29.24 4.83 -35.68
C SER A 1045 -28.14 4.29 -34.78
N THR A 1046 -27.74 5.04 -33.76
CA THR A 1046 -26.74 4.61 -32.79
C THR A 1046 -27.38 3.59 -31.85
N ARG A 1047 -27.69 2.40 -32.38
CA ARG A 1047 -28.14 1.23 -31.63
C ARG A 1047 -27.00 0.78 -30.73
N PHE A 1048 -26.95 1.32 -29.52
CA PHE A 1048 -26.02 0.85 -28.50
C PHE A 1048 -26.55 -0.48 -27.98
N SER A 1049 -25.81 -1.56 -28.25
CA SER A 1049 -26.27 -2.96 -28.25
C SER A 1049 -26.54 -3.58 -26.87
N THR A 1050 -26.75 -2.80 -25.80
CA THR A 1050 -27.11 -3.34 -24.48
C THR A 1050 -28.06 -2.40 -23.72
N PRO A 1051 -29.10 -2.94 -23.05
CA PRO A 1051 -30.03 -2.16 -22.22
C PRO A 1051 -29.44 -1.69 -20.87
N GLU A 1052 -28.14 -1.93 -20.60
CA GLU A 1052 -27.49 -1.66 -19.32
C GLU A 1052 -26.37 -0.62 -19.51
N VAL A 1053 -26.76 0.66 -19.59
CA VAL A 1053 -25.80 1.78 -19.62
C VAL A 1053 -25.35 2.06 -18.19
N PHE A 1054 -24.10 1.79 -17.88
CA PHE A 1054 -23.50 2.12 -16.57
C PHE A 1054 -23.14 3.61 -16.49
N SER A 1055 -23.09 4.13 -15.26
CA SER A 1055 -22.68 5.51 -14.99
C SER A 1055 -21.53 5.54 -14.00
N LYS A 1056 -20.56 6.42 -14.26
CA LYS A 1056 -19.43 6.69 -13.38
C LYS A 1056 -19.49 8.15 -12.94
N PRO A 1057 -18.98 8.51 -11.77
CA PRO A 1057 -18.87 9.89 -11.32
C PRO A 1057 -17.78 10.63 -12.09
N LEU A 1058 -17.96 10.79 -13.41
CA LEU A 1058 -17.06 11.53 -14.28
C LEU A 1058 -17.73 12.84 -14.68
N CYS A 1059 -16.97 13.94 -14.70
CA CYS A 1059 -17.49 15.22 -15.13
C CYS A 1059 -17.76 15.22 -16.64
N PRO A 1060 -18.98 15.56 -17.12
CA PRO A 1060 -19.29 15.52 -18.56
C PRO A 1060 -18.45 16.49 -19.42
N PHE A 1061 -17.81 17.48 -18.81
CA PHE A 1061 -17.04 18.53 -19.51
C PHE A 1061 -15.53 18.34 -19.46
N CYS A 1062 -15.00 17.76 -18.37
CA CYS A 1062 -13.56 17.57 -18.18
C CYS A 1062 -13.16 16.10 -18.12
N GLY A 1063 -14.11 15.17 -18.03
CA GLY A 1063 -13.86 13.73 -17.93
C GLY A 1063 -13.12 13.26 -16.66
N ILE A 1064 -12.72 14.17 -15.77
CA ILE A 1064 -12.09 13.86 -14.47
C ILE A 1064 -13.12 13.25 -13.50
N LEU A 1065 -12.65 12.30 -12.68
CA LEU A 1065 -13.38 11.71 -11.57
C LEU A 1065 -13.85 12.79 -10.58
N GLN A 1066 -15.16 12.88 -10.42
CA GLN A 1066 -15.82 13.75 -9.46
C GLN A 1066 -15.71 13.15 -8.07
N GLN A 1067 -15.50 14.01 -7.08
CA GLN A 1067 -15.38 13.63 -5.68
C GLN A 1067 -16.54 14.23 -4.90
N ARG A 1068 -16.81 13.73 -3.70
CA ARG A 1068 -17.69 14.45 -2.77
C ARG A 1068 -16.95 15.68 -2.26
N SER A 1069 -17.57 16.85 -2.35
CA SER A 1069 -17.05 18.03 -1.65
C SER A 1069 -17.12 17.78 -0.15
N GLN A 1070 -15.97 17.77 0.51
CA GLN A 1070 -15.89 17.83 1.97
C GLN A 1070 -15.80 19.30 2.40
N PRO A 1071 -16.45 19.69 3.50
CA PRO A 1071 -16.30 21.03 4.07
C PRO A 1071 -14.84 21.34 4.42
N ASP A 1072 -14.37 22.54 4.05
CA ASP A 1072 -12.96 22.95 4.23
C ASP A 1072 -12.46 22.84 5.69
N PHE A 1073 -13.35 22.95 6.69
CA PHE A 1073 -12.99 22.82 8.11
C PHE A 1073 -12.64 21.39 8.55
N LEU A 1074 -13.08 20.36 7.82
CA LEU A 1074 -12.69 18.96 8.05
C LEU A 1074 -11.37 18.58 7.38
N LEU A 1075 -10.88 19.46 6.51
CA LEU A 1075 -9.63 19.35 5.77
C LEU A 1075 -8.51 20.18 6.43
N SER A 1076 -8.76 20.75 7.60
CA SER A 1076 -7.77 21.53 8.36
C SER A 1076 -6.70 20.59 8.96
N PRO A 1077 -5.40 20.87 8.76
CA PRO A 1077 -4.31 20.05 9.30
C PRO A 1077 -3.97 20.36 10.77
N SER A 1078 -4.77 21.19 11.47
CA SER A 1078 -4.54 21.49 12.88
C SER A 1078 -5.25 20.44 13.75
N PRO A 1079 -4.54 19.66 14.59
CA PRO A 1079 -5.19 19.19 15.81
C PRO A 1079 -5.61 20.44 16.58
N VAL A 1080 -6.82 20.44 17.13
CA VAL A 1080 -7.11 21.29 18.30
C VAL A 1080 -6.35 20.70 19.47
#